data_AF-A0A820F9S1-F1
#
_entry.id   AF-A0A820F9S1-F1
#
_cell.length_a   1.000
_cell.length_b   1.000
_cell.length_c   1.000
_cell.angle_alpha   90.00
_cell.angle_beta   90.00
_cell.angle_gamma   90.00
#
_symmetry.space_group_name_H-M   'P 1'
#
loop_
_entity.id
_entity.type
_entity.pdbx_description
1 polymer ?
#
loop_
_entity_poly.entity_id
_entity_poly.type
_entity_poly.pdbx_seq_one_letter_code
_entity_poly.pdbx_strand_id
1 'polypeptide(L)'
;MLKIKPHSIKTEKGDVVELLTAVECKGIVGNDGRHYLLDLLRMMPPDLNYLPVDVEHISPAMKQFDYPKTHKHRLCCLRQELIDAFIEQKYVDFYRSIALNLSKLRSTESSTANDTTQQTNVEEAKRIVNEISVEDNSREIIQSACRSIGSVKDNEFDVRFNPDLFQPHVTLSQTPAETAADIKLLKEAAEYLVLKQIPLMIQDFQDHSAVPVDGESLSEAMHSRGINIRYLGRVAQLLNQQSSLYYIYDIAVTEILCRSAKHVFRSYTQSVPLHLLSFSISHFLNCFLTIITSPSSEYLSDEFLSSSSSSTLTNNGPINTNSSLTNVTNSSSQKPTNKKKNKKHQQRKQNPFIRNESLDFLSLTSKTLWLQLTNEAKSRYNFDLNCDDIENFLEKYNVRRTCILRSFCSKTGLQLSIREYQFDLANKSTRTNNECFNEEDIINIYPLIKQVPPKPSDAYQFFTTGQQKIQQGLLREGFELISEAHNLLNNVYGPMHPEISMCLRLLARLNYIMGDYQEALYTQHKAVMMSERVLGIDHPQTATEYIHMALYSFANGHSINASKLLCRARYIILACCGENHPQISLIDSNLGLILQSYGDYENALKFMEKSLELNKKFYGLKSLKVALSHHLCARIQSCRGDFRSALNSEREAYQIYKLQLGDEHERTRESAQVLQHLTEQAVVLQKRMNDVVKGQLLMIPSITIQQPSFQNVLEMLNVVNGILFIQIREKDLDLLREELAKQSIDDQQQQASISSIKTISETAEQAAALMDNEVD
;
A
#
# COMPACT_ATOMS: atom_id res chain seq x y z
N MET A 1 6.80 6.43 23.59
CA MET A 1 7.64 7.56 24.09
C MET A 1 8.92 7.63 23.26
N LEU A 2 9.42 8.84 22.99
CA LEU A 2 10.69 9.05 22.27
C LEU A 2 11.88 8.49 23.08
N LYS A 3 12.73 7.70 22.44
CA LYS A 3 13.80 6.90 23.09
C LYS A 3 15.14 7.65 23.08
N ILE A 4 15.19 8.79 23.76
CA ILE A 4 16.28 9.76 23.64
C ILE A 4 17.12 9.83 24.91
N LYS A 5 18.45 9.76 24.73
CA LYS A 5 19.43 9.74 25.81
C LYS A 5 19.83 11.19 26.18
N PRO A 6 19.84 11.56 27.47
CA PRO A 6 20.46 12.81 27.91
C PRO A 6 21.96 12.78 27.60
N HIS A 7 22.50 13.87 27.10
CA HIS A 7 23.89 13.96 26.66
C HIS A 7 24.46 15.36 26.86
N SER A 8 25.78 15.43 27.08
CA SER A 8 26.47 16.68 27.42
C SER A 8 27.28 17.22 26.24
N ILE A 9 27.07 18.49 25.92
CA ILE A 9 27.66 19.16 24.75
C ILE A 9 28.45 20.38 25.20
N LYS A 10 29.58 20.65 24.51
CA LYS A 10 30.34 21.89 24.70
C LYS A 10 29.78 22.98 23.79
N THR A 11 29.37 24.09 24.39
CA THR A 11 29.02 25.31 23.66
C THR A 11 30.25 25.97 23.04
N GLU A 12 30.06 26.90 22.10
CA GLU A 12 31.14 27.68 21.49
C GLU A 12 32.00 28.43 22.53
N LYS A 13 31.45 28.69 23.72
CA LYS A 13 32.12 29.34 24.85
C LYS A 13 32.90 28.37 25.74
N GLY A 14 32.81 27.06 25.48
CA GLY A 14 33.45 26.01 26.27
C GLY A 14 32.64 25.48 27.45
N ASP A 15 31.45 26.05 27.71
CA ASP A 15 30.57 25.60 28.79
C ASP A 15 29.89 24.27 28.41
N VAL A 16 29.81 23.36 29.38
CA VAL A 16 29.14 22.06 29.23
C VAL A 16 27.67 22.20 29.58
N VAL A 17 26.80 21.91 28.62
CA VAL A 17 25.34 21.92 28.80
C VAL A 17 24.81 20.50 28.59
N GLU A 18 23.95 20.05 29.51
CA GLU A 18 23.23 18.80 29.37
C GLU A 18 21.93 19.02 28.59
N LEU A 19 21.75 18.26 27.52
CA LEU A 19 20.61 18.34 26.63
C LEU A 19 19.92 16.98 26.55
N LEU A 20 18.58 17.03 26.50
CA LEU A 20 17.76 15.86 26.18
C LEU A 20 17.37 15.84 24.69
N THR A 21 17.35 16.99 24.04
CA THR A 21 17.01 17.15 22.62
C THR A 21 18.25 17.35 21.77
N ALA A 22 18.14 17.16 20.46
CA ALA A 22 19.21 17.54 19.53
C ALA A 22 19.50 19.05 19.63
N VAL A 23 20.77 19.46 19.49
CA VAL A 23 21.18 20.88 19.48
C VAL A 23 20.41 21.70 18.45
N GLU A 24 20.17 21.11 17.27
CA GLU A 24 19.50 21.78 16.16
C GLU A 24 17.96 21.79 16.29
N CYS A 25 17.41 21.10 17.30
CA CYS A 25 15.97 21.07 17.53
C CYS A 25 15.49 22.42 18.06
N LYS A 26 14.42 22.95 17.47
CA LYS A 26 13.84 24.23 17.87
C LYS A 26 12.58 23.98 18.69
N GLY A 27 12.41 24.71 19.78
CA GLY A 27 11.17 24.71 20.55
C GLY A 27 10.40 26.01 20.34
N ILE A 28 9.08 25.95 20.41
CA ILE A 28 8.23 27.14 20.57
C ILE A 28 7.31 26.95 21.77
N VAL A 29 6.93 28.07 22.40
CA VAL A 29 5.85 28.09 23.38
C VAL A 29 4.60 28.53 22.64
N GLY A 30 3.58 27.68 22.62
CA GLY A 30 2.29 28.02 22.02
C GLY A 30 1.56 29.08 22.84
N ASN A 31 0.59 29.74 22.21
CA ASN A 31 -0.28 30.70 22.89
C ASN A 31 -1.12 30.06 24.02
N ASP A 32 -1.23 28.73 24.02
CA ASP A 32 -1.85 27.92 25.07
C ASP A 32 -0.91 27.63 26.26
N GLY A 33 0.31 28.15 26.24
CA GLY A 33 1.33 27.94 27.26
C GLY A 33 2.05 26.59 27.17
N ARG A 34 1.77 25.78 26.15
CA ARG A 34 2.43 24.47 25.97
C ARG A 34 3.74 24.61 25.22
N HIS A 35 4.72 23.78 25.57
CA HIS A 35 5.99 23.68 24.85
C HIS A 35 5.87 22.70 23.69
N TYR A 36 6.14 23.17 22.48
CA TYR A 36 6.15 22.37 21.26
C TYR A 36 7.58 22.22 20.74
N LEU A 37 7.94 20.98 20.38
CA LEU A 37 9.15 20.69 19.64
C LEU A 37 8.85 20.81 18.14
N LEU A 38 9.64 21.64 17.46
CA LEU A 38 9.65 21.76 16.01
C LEU A 38 10.71 20.81 15.44
N ASP A 39 10.43 20.28 14.25
CA ASP A 39 11.36 19.43 13.49
C ASP A 39 11.76 18.13 14.22
N LEU A 40 10.74 17.35 14.61
CA LEU A 40 10.88 16.02 15.25
C LEU A 40 11.84 15.07 14.52
N LEU A 41 12.07 15.25 13.22
CA LEU A 41 13.00 14.43 12.44
C LEU A 41 14.43 14.49 13.00
N ARG A 42 14.86 15.65 13.52
CA ARG A 42 16.21 15.84 14.10
C ARG A 42 16.40 15.15 15.43
N MET A 43 15.31 14.77 16.09
CA MET A 43 15.35 14.01 17.33
C MET A 43 15.64 12.53 17.11
N MET A 44 15.56 12.07 15.86
CA MET A 44 15.74 10.67 15.50
C MET A 44 17.21 10.37 15.28
N PRO A 45 17.70 9.19 15.73
CA PRO A 45 19.08 8.80 15.57
C PRO A 45 19.51 8.81 14.09
N PRO A 46 20.72 9.28 13.79
CA PRO A 46 21.18 9.36 12.41
C PRO A 46 21.44 7.97 11.80
N ASP A 47 21.28 7.84 10.50
CA ASP A 47 21.46 6.59 9.76
C ASP A 47 22.90 6.47 9.26
N LEU A 48 23.71 5.69 9.97
CA LEU A 48 25.14 5.49 9.70
C LEU A 48 25.41 4.97 8.27
N ASN A 49 24.47 4.25 7.66
CA ASN A 49 24.63 3.70 6.31
C ASN A 49 24.65 4.80 5.22
N TYR A 50 24.18 6.02 5.54
CA TYR A 50 24.07 7.13 4.58
C TYR A 50 24.75 8.42 5.04
N LEU A 51 25.54 8.36 6.11
CA LEU A 51 26.36 9.49 6.57
C LEU A 51 27.78 9.42 5.98
N PRO A 52 28.43 10.57 5.73
CA PRO A 52 29.83 10.64 5.30
C PRO A 52 30.77 10.39 6.49
N VAL A 53 30.79 9.15 7.00
CA VAL A 53 31.62 8.73 8.13
C VAL A 53 32.75 7.83 7.63
N ASP A 54 33.89 7.84 8.32
CA ASP A 54 35.02 6.96 8.03
C ASP A 54 34.62 5.48 8.07
N VAL A 55 35.19 4.70 7.14
CA VAL A 55 34.85 3.29 6.89
C VAL A 55 35.11 2.38 8.11
N GLU A 56 35.83 2.87 9.13
CA GLU A 56 36.10 2.17 10.39
C GLU A 56 34.85 2.02 11.27
N HIS A 57 33.93 2.99 11.22
CA HIS A 57 32.73 2.96 12.05
C HIS A 57 31.66 1.98 11.55
N ILE A 58 31.78 1.51 10.30
CA ILE A 58 30.80 0.64 9.63
C ILE A 58 31.11 -0.84 9.85
N SER A 59 30.08 -1.68 9.97
CA SER A 59 30.26 -3.11 10.22
C SER A 59 30.79 -3.82 8.98
N PRO A 60 31.60 -4.89 9.13
CA PRO A 60 32.14 -5.62 7.98
C PRO A 60 31.03 -6.21 7.09
N ALA A 61 29.88 -6.58 7.67
CA ALA A 61 28.71 -7.02 6.93
C ALA A 61 28.13 -5.91 6.03
N MET A 62 28.06 -4.66 6.53
CA MET A 62 27.57 -3.53 5.74
C MET A 62 28.51 -3.15 4.60
N LYS A 63 29.83 -3.36 4.75
CA LYS A 63 30.81 -3.16 3.66
C LYS A 63 30.56 -4.08 2.47
N GLN A 64 30.05 -5.28 2.70
CA GLN A 64 29.68 -6.22 1.62
C GLN A 64 28.50 -5.71 0.76
N PHE A 65 27.70 -4.78 1.29
CA PHE A 65 26.54 -4.20 0.60
C PHE A 65 26.79 -2.78 0.07
N ASP A 66 28.07 -2.40 -0.04
CA ASP A 66 28.56 -1.09 -0.51
C ASP A 66 28.08 0.09 0.36
N TYR A 67 27.99 -0.09 1.68
CA TYR A 67 27.79 1.01 2.63
C TYR A 67 29.14 1.53 3.16
N PRO A 68 29.29 2.86 3.38
CA PRO A 68 28.25 3.89 3.40
C PRO A 68 27.96 4.45 1.99
N LYS A 69 26.70 4.81 1.74
CA LYS A 69 26.27 5.41 0.47
C LYS A 69 26.06 6.90 0.62
N THR A 70 26.55 7.67 -0.33
CA THR A 70 26.33 9.12 -0.32
C THR A 70 24.92 9.42 -0.81
N HIS A 71 24.17 10.22 -0.03
CA HIS A 71 22.84 10.70 -0.40
C HIS A 71 22.88 12.20 -0.66
N LYS A 72 21.98 12.71 -1.52
CA LYS A 72 21.97 14.14 -1.93
C LYS A 72 21.81 15.13 -0.77
N HIS A 73 21.16 14.71 0.32
CA HIS A 73 21.01 15.52 1.54
C HIS A 73 21.65 14.81 2.73
N ARG A 74 22.10 15.59 3.72
CA ARG A 74 22.80 15.08 4.92
C ARG A 74 21.87 14.69 6.07
N LEU A 75 20.57 15.02 6.00
CA LEU A 75 19.56 14.67 7.00
C LEU A 75 19.06 13.23 6.84
N CYS A 76 19.93 12.26 7.06
CA CYS A 76 19.60 10.84 7.00
C CYS A 76 19.40 10.32 8.43
N CYS A 77 18.16 10.17 8.89
CA CYS A 77 17.83 9.62 10.22
C CYS A 77 17.02 8.32 10.13
N LEU A 78 17.14 7.45 11.14
CA LEU A 78 16.34 6.24 11.32
C LEU A 78 14.90 6.60 11.75
N ARG A 79 13.93 5.74 11.43
CA ARG A 79 12.51 5.98 11.75
C ARG A 79 12.13 5.48 13.12
N GLN A 80 11.03 6.00 13.66
CA GLN A 80 10.56 5.61 14.99
C GLN A 80 10.16 4.14 15.02
N GLU A 81 9.43 3.69 14.00
CA GLU A 81 8.95 2.33 13.89
C GLU A 81 10.10 1.32 13.87
N LEU A 82 11.24 1.69 13.28
CA LEU A 82 12.46 0.86 13.30
C LEU A 82 13.05 0.80 14.69
N ILE A 83 13.11 1.94 15.39
CA ILE A 83 13.68 2.04 16.74
C ILE A 83 12.83 1.22 17.70
N ASP A 84 11.50 1.32 17.60
CA ASP A 84 10.58 0.54 18.41
C ASP A 84 10.78 -0.97 18.15
N ALA A 85 10.84 -1.41 16.88
CA ALA A 85 11.10 -2.81 16.54
C ALA A 85 12.50 -3.29 16.95
N PHE A 86 13.52 -2.44 16.86
CA PHE A 86 14.87 -2.76 17.33
C PHE A 86 14.92 -2.91 18.85
N ILE A 87 14.22 -2.06 19.58
CA ILE A 87 14.13 -2.14 21.04
C ILE A 87 13.37 -3.39 21.47
N GLU A 88 12.29 -3.75 20.78
CA GLU A 88 11.59 -5.02 21.01
C GLU A 88 12.51 -6.21 20.79
N GLN A 89 13.30 -6.21 19.72
CA GLN A 89 14.30 -7.26 19.49
C GLN A 89 15.35 -7.30 20.62
N LYS A 90 15.86 -6.14 21.05
CA LYS A 90 16.82 -6.02 22.15
C LYS A 90 16.22 -6.47 23.48
N TYR A 91 14.94 -6.24 23.69
CA TYR A 91 14.19 -6.73 24.84
C TYR A 91 14.09 -8.27 24.81
N VAL A 92 13.80 -8.87 23.66
CA VAL A 92 13.83 -10.33 23.52
C VAL A 92 15.23 -10.89 23.77
N ASP A 93 16.27 -10.23 23.25
CA ASP A 93 17.67 -10.63 23.45
C ASP A 93 18.08 -10.49 24.94
N PHE A 94 17.52 -9.50 25.67
CA PHE A 94 17.69 -9.34 27.12
C PHE A 94 17.21 -10.56 27.88
N TYR A 95 15.94 -10.95 27.68
CA TYR A 95 15.42 -12.15 28.33
C TYR A 95 16.16 -13.41 27.92
N ARG A 96 16.56 -13.53 26.65
CA ARG A 96 17.35 -14.68 26.20
C ARG A 96 18.70 -14.75 26.91
N SER A 97 19.37 -13.61 27.11
CA SER A 97 20.65 -13.57 27.83
C SER A 97 20.51 -13.96 29.31
N ILE A 98 19.44 -13.50 29.97
CA ILE A 98 19.11 -13.89 31.35
C ILE A 98 18.85 -15.39 31.42
N ALA A 99 18.00 -15.92 30.53
CA ALA A 99 17.68 -17.34 30.48
C ALA A 99 18.94 -18.21 30.28
N LEU A 100 19.84 -17.80 29.38
CA LEU A 100 21.10 -18.52 29.11
C LEU A 100 22.04 -18.50 30.32
N ASN A 101 22.15 -17.37 31.02
CA ASN A 101 22.99 -17.27 32.21
C ASN A 101 22.39 -18.04 33.39
N LEU A 102 21.06 -18.06 33.53
CA LEU A 102 20.35 -18.88 34.49
C LEU A 102 20.54 -20.38 34.22
N SER A 103 20.46 -20.80 32.95
CA SER A 103 20.71 -22.20 32.57
C SER A 103 22.16 -22.62 32.83
N LYS A 104 23.13 -21.70 32.64
CA LYS A 104 24.54 -21.95 32.98
C LYS A 104 24.71 -22.17 34.48
N LEU A 105 24.07 -21.35 35.32
CA LEU A 105 24.06 -21.50 36.78
C LEU A 105 23.47 -22.87 37.21
N ARG A 106 22.36 -23.29 36.60
CA ARG A 106 21.75 -24.61 36.87
C ARG A 106 22.59 -25.79 36.38
N SER A 107 23.29 -25.64 35.25
CA SER A 107 24.16 -26.68 34.70
C SER A 107 25.42 -26.90 35.53
N THR A 108 25.87 -25.89 36.29
CA THR A 108 26.95 -26.06 37.28
C THR A 108 26.49 -26.79 38.55
N GLU A 109 25.17 -26.91 38.79
CA GLU A 109 24.59 -27.54 39.97
C GLU A 109 23.98 -28.94 39.70
N SER A 110 23.71 -29.31 38.44
CA SER A 110 23.05 -30.59 38.11
C SER A 110 23.56 -31.22 36.81
N SER A 111 24.16 -32.41 36.95
CA SER A 111 24.48 -33.32 35.85
C SER A 111 23.25 -34.14 35.46
N THR A 112 22.50 -33.71 34.44
CA THR A 112 21.69 -34.53 33.50
C THR A 112 20.90 -33.61 32.57
N ALA A 113 21.16 -33.66 31.26
CA ALA A 113 20.53 -32.81 30.25
C ALA A 113 19.57 -33.61 29.37
N ASN A 114 18.38 -33.06 29.10
CA ASN A 114 17.54 -33.41 27.95
C ASN A 114 17.11 -32.12 27.23
N ASP A 115 17.39 -32.08 25.93
CA ASP A 115 17.13 -30.97 25.00
C ASP A 115 15.67 -30.97 24.54
N THR A 116 14.83 -30.07 25.05
CA THR A 116 13.52 -29.74 24.42
C THR A 116 12.89 -28.41 24.88
N THR A 117 13.69 -27.41 25.27
CA THR A 117 13.18 -26.22 26.00
C THR A 117 13.79 -24.90 25.53
N GLN A 118 13.44 -24.41 24.34
CA GLN A 118 13.83 -23.04 23.93
C GLN A 118 12.71 -22.00 24.09
N GLN A 119 11.44 -22.39 23.90
CA GLN A 119 10.30 -21.47 24.07
C GLN A 119 9.86 -21.34 25.54
N THR A 120 9.94 -22.43 26.31
CA THR A 120 9.59 -22.46 27.75
C THR A 120 10.49 -21.55 28.60
N ASN A 121 11.75 -21.37 28.22
CA ASN A 121 12.72 -20.63 29.02
C ASN A 121 12.54 -19.10 28.96
N VAL A 122 11.88 -18.57 27.92
CA VAL A 122 11.65 -17.11 27.79
C VAL A 122 10.48 -16.66 28.67
N GLU A 123 9.42 -17.47 28.79
CA GLU A 123 8.30 -17.19 29.70
C GLU A 123 8.71 -17.36 31.17
N GLU A 124 9.55 -18.35 31.48
CA GLU A 124 10.15 -18.51 32.82
C GLU A 124 11.07 -17.33 33.17
N ALA A 125 11.88 -16.85 32.22
CA ALA A 125 12.68 -15.63 32.40
C ALA A 125 11.80 -14.37 32.60
N LYS A 126 10.65 -14.27 31.92
CA LYS A 126 9.66 -13.19 32.15
C LYS A 126 9.07 -13.25 33.56
N ARG A 127 8.78 -14.45 34.08
CA ARG A 127 8.30 -14.62 35.46
C ARG A 127 9.38 -14.20 36.47
N ILE A 128 10.62 -14.66 36.31
CA ILE A 128 11.73 -14.33 37.23
C ILE A 128 12.02 -12.82 37.27
N VAL A 129 11.99 -12.13 36.13
CA VAL A 129 12.15 -10.66 36.08
C VAL A 129 10.95 -9.92 36.67
N ASN A 130 9.75 -10.49 36.60
CA ASN A 130 8.55 -9.90 37.22
C ASN A 130 8.43 -10.22 38.72
N GLU A 131 9.01 -11.33 39.19
CA GLU A 131 8.97 -11.82 40.57
C GLU A 131 10.18 -11.35 41.41
N ILE A 132 10.85 -10.25 41.05
CA ILE A 132 12.08 -9.80 41.73
C ILE A 132 11.81 -9.53 43.22
N SER A 133 12.15 -10.53 44.04
CA SER A 133 12.47 -10.40 45.45
C SER A 133 13.52 -11.44 45.86
N VAL A 134 14.76 -10.95 46.08
CA VAL A 134 15.73 -11.40 47.11
C VAL A 134 16.88 -12.39 46.78
N GLU A 135 17.48 -12.46 45.59
CA GLU A 135 18.78 -13.16 45.44
C GLU A 135 19.87 -12.34 44.73
N ASP A 136 21.07 -12.22 45.31
CA ASP A 136 22.19 -11.43 44.77
C ASP A 136 22.71 -11.97 43.43
N ASN A 137 22.65 -13.29 43.22
CA ASN A 137 23.01 -13.93 41.95
C ASN A 137 22.10 -13.48 40.78
N SER A 138 20.82 -13.22 41.05
CA SER A 138 19.86 -12.75 40.03
C SER A 138 20.16 -11.31 39.59
N ARG A 139 20.65 -10.47 40.50
CA ARG A 139 21.03 -9.08 40.21
C ARG A 139 22.28 -9.01 39.35
N GLU A 140 23.29 -9.84 39.62
CA GLU A 140 24.49 -9.91 38.77
C GLU A 140 24.18 -10.40 37.36
N ILE A 141 23.26 -11.37 37.23
CA ILE A 141 22.79 -11.85 35.93
C ILE A 141 22.10 -10.71 35.15
N ILE A 142 21.22 -9.95 35.81
CA ILE A 142 20.54 -8.81 35.20
C ILE A 142 21.55 -7.73 34.79
N GLN A 143 22.52 -7.40 35.63
CA GLN A 143 23.57 -6.42 35.29
C GLN A 143 24.44 -6.89 34.13
N SER A 144 24.79 -8.18 34.07
CA SER A 144 25.54 -8.75 32.94
C SER A 144 24.74 -8.66 31.63
N ALA A 145 23.42 -8.89 31.70
CA ALA A 145 22.51 -8.76 30.59
C ALA A 145 22.38 -7.29 30.13
N CYS A 146 22.19 -6.35 31.06
CA CYS A 146 22.14 -4.91 30.78
C CYS A 146 23.42 -4.40 30.10
N ARG A 147 24.60 -4.82 30.56
CA ARG A 147 25.90 -4.47 29.95
C ARG A 147 26.05 -5.05 28.55
N SER A 148 25.57 -6.26 28.31
CA SER A 148 25.66 -6.90 26.98
C SER A 148 24.85 -6.18 25.91
N ILE A 149 23.76 -5.53 26.31
CA ILE A 149 22.76 -4.90 25.43
C ILE A 149 23.04 -3.42 25.21
N GLY A 150 23.80 -2.79 26.12
CA GLY A 150 24.02 -1.35 26.13
C GLY A 150 22.87 -0.58 26.77
N SER A 151 22.30 -1.11 27.87
CA SER A 151 21.32 -0.39 28.67
C SER A 151 21.96 0.82 29.36
N VAL A 152 21.22 1.93 29.46
CA VAL A 152 21.63 3.13 30.23
C VAL A 152 21.56 2.85 31.73
N LYS A 153 20.63 2.00 32.17
CA LYS A 153 20.47 1.59 33.57
C LYS A 153 21.05 0.19 33.78
N ASP A 154 21.77 -0.01 34.89
CA ASP A 154 22.37 -1.31 35.21
C ASP A 154 21.36 -2.37 35.68
N ASN A 155 20.24 -1.94 36.28
CA ASN A 155 19.28 -2.85 36.92
C ASN A 155 17.96 -3.01 36.14
N GLU A 156 17.77 -2.25 35.05
CA GLU A 156 16.55 -2.23 34.25
C GLU A 156 16.90 -2.11 32.77
N PHE A 157 16.06 -2.69 31.91
CA PHE A 157 16.17 -2.50 30.46
C PHE A 157 15.78 -1.06 30.07
N ASP A 158 16.77 -0.23 29.71
CA ASP A 158 16.56 1.14 29.23
C ASP A 158 17.53 1.46 28.09
N VAL A 159 17.10 1.24 26.85
CA VAL A 159 17.89 1.54 25.64
C VAL A 159 17.44 2.89 25.06
N ARG A 160 18.37 3.83 24.92
CA ARG A 160 18.13 5.18 24.40
C ARG A 160 19.24 5.63 23.45
N PHE A 161 18.90 6.52 22.52
CA PHE A 161 19.81 7.00 21.49
C PHE A 161 20.22 8.45 21.70
N ASN A 162 21.48 8.76 21.39
CA ASN A 162 21.98 10.13 21.29
C ASN A 162 21.76 10.67 19.86
N PRO A 163 20.92 11.70 19.65
CA PRO A 163 20.60 12.23 18.32
C PRO A 163 21.72 13.09 17.71
N ASP A 164 22.63 13.63 18.53
CA ASP A 164 23.69 14.54 18.07
C ASP A 164 24.99 13.83 17.67
N LEU A 165 24.97 12.50 17.65
CA LEU A 165 26.11 11.69 17.22
C LEU A 165 26.44 11.98 15.73
N PHE A 166 27.72 12.21 15.42
CA PHE A 166 28.21 12.54 14.07
C PHE A 166 27.66 13.85 13.46
N GLN A 167 27.08 14.76 14.25
CA GLN A 167 26.75 16.10 13.75
C GLN A 167 28.00 16.98 13.61
N PRO A 168 28.20 17.66 12.46
CA PRO A 168 29.47 18.35 12.15
C PRO A 168 29.76 19.58 13.02
N HIS A 169 28.75 20.17 13.67
CA HIS A 169 28.89 21.39 14.48
C HIS A 169 28.86 21.12 15.99
N VAL A 170 28.76 19.85 16.40
CA VAL A 170 28.58 19.48 17.81
C VAL A 170 29.86 18.83 18.35
N THR A 171 30.36 19.36 19.47
CA THR A 171 31.47 18.76 20.21
C THR A 171 30.92 18.09 21.46
N LEU A 172 30.89 16.75 21.45
CA LEU A 172 30.43 15.96 22.61
C LEU A 172 31.43 16.11 23.77
N SER A 173 30.92 16.33 24.98
CA SER A 173 31.72 16.42 26.21
C SER A 173 31.76 15.10 27.01
N GLN A 174 31.22 14.02 26.43
CA GLN A 174 31.11 12.71 27.07
C GLN A 174 32.45 11.98 27.17
N THR A 175 32.51 10.95 28.02
CA THR A 175 33.68 10.09 28.08
C THR A 175 33.85 9.34 26.74
N PRO A 176 35.10 9.05 26.33
CA PRO A 176 35.34 8.31 25.08
C PRO A 176 34.72 6.90 25.10
N ALA A 177 34.56 6.31 26.30
CA ALA A 177 33.89 5.02 26.48
C ALA A 177 32.37 5.12 26.21
N GLU A 178 31.69 6.15 26.72
CA GLU A 178 30.27 6.39 26.44
C GLU A 178 30.02 6.67 24.96
N THR A 179 30.89 7.47 24.33
CA THR A 179 30.79 7.78 22.90
C THR A 179 30.95 6.51 22.06
N ALA A 180 31.91 5.64 22.41
CA ALA A 180 32.09 4.35 21.74
C ALA A 180 30.89 3.42 21.91
N ALA A 181 30.24 3.40 23.08
CA ALA A 181 29.03 2.63 23.32
C ALA A 181 27.84 3.15 22.49
N ASP A 182 27.65 4.47 22.42
CA ASP A 182 26.59 5.09 21.62
C ASP A 182 26.78 4.83 20.11
N ILE A 183 28.03 4.88 19.62
CA ILE A 183 28.37 4.51 18.23
C ILE A 183 28.07 3.02 17.98
N LYS A 184 28.40 2.14 18.93
CA LYS A 184 28.12 0.70 18.81
C LYS A 184 26.62 0.44 18.72
N LEU A 185 25.81 1.07 19.57
CA LEU A 185 24.35 0.93 19.54
C LEU A 185 23.76 1.41 18.22
N LEU A 186 24.23 2.56 17.71
CA LEU A 186 23.79 3.10 16.43
C LEU A 186 24.14 2.18 15.26
N LYS A 187 25.35 1.61 15.29
CA LYS A 187 25.82 0.64 14.31
C LYS A 187 24.95 -0.61 14.28
N GLU A 188 24.61 -1.15 15.44
CA GLU A 188 23.73 -2.32 15.57
C GLU A 188 22.31 -2.03 15.06
N ALA A 189 21.78 -0.83 15.32
CA ALA A 189 20.47 -0.41 14.80
C ALA A 189 20.46 -0.26 13.27
N ALA A 190 21.51 0.35 12.69
CA ALA A 190 21.66 0.48 11.24
C ALA A 190 21.85 -0.89 10.55
N GLU A 191 22.56 -1.81 11.20
CA GLU A 191 22.74 -3.19 10.73
C GLU A 191 21.44 -3.99 10.82
N TYR A 192 20.68 -3.84 11.92
CA TYR A 192 19.39 -4.48 12.11
C TYR A 192 18.40 -4.15 10.99
N LEU A 193 18.38 -2.89 10.51
CA LEU A 193 17.54 -2.49 9.39
C LEU A 193 17.80 -3.33 8.14
N VAL A 194 19.08 -3.47 7.76
CA VAL A 194 19.46 -4.10 6.49
C VAL A 194 19.46 -5.63 6.58
N LEU A 195 19.93 -6.21 7.69
CA LEU A 195 20.08 -7.66 7.83
C LEU A 195 18.83 -8.36 8.34
N LYS A 196 17.97 -7.69 9.11
CA LYS A 196 16.79 -8.32 9.72
C LYS A 196 15.49 -7.72 9.20
N GLN A 197 15.29 -6.41 9.31
CA GLN A 197 13.98 -5.80 9.00
C GLN A 197 13.59 -5.88 7.52
N ILE A 198 14.50 -5.55 6.60
CA ILE A 198 14.20 -5.66 5.16
C ILE A 198 13.90 -7.12 4.76
N PRO A 199 14.73 -8.13 5.14
CA PRO A 199 14.40 -9.52 4.85
C PRO A 199 13.10 -10.01 5.49
N LEU A 200 12.80 -9.62 6.73
CA LEU A 200 11.54 -9.96 7.39
C LEU A 200 10.33 -9.43 6.60
N MET A 201 10.37 -8.17 6.16
CA MET A 201 9.31 -7.61 5.32
C MET A 201 9.11 -8.41 4.01
N ILE A 202 10.19 -8.92 3.41
CA ILE A 202 10.08 -9.75 2.21
C ILE A 202 9.48 -11.11 2.53
N GLN A 203 9.84 -11.69 3.68
CA GLN A 203 9.23 -12.93 4.16
C GLN A 203 7.73 -12.75 4.38
N ASP A 204 7.28 -11.62 4.93
CA ASP A 204 5.84 -11.32 5.07
C ASP A 204 5.10 -11.30 3.72
N PHE A 205 5.76 -10.81 2.66
CA PHE A 205 5.21 -10.84 1.32
C PHE A 205 5.14 -12.27 0.76
N GLN A 206 6.10 -13.15 1.11
CA GLN A 206 6.09 -14.57 0.75
C GLN A 206 4.99 -15.33 1.49
N ASP A 207 4.79 -15.03 2.77
CA ASP A 207 3.74 -15.61 3.61
C ASP A 207 2.36 -15.04 3.28
N HIS A 208 2.28 -14.07 2.36
CA HIS A 208 1.08 -13.36 1.94
C HIS A 208 0.35 -12.64 3.08
N SER A 209 1.06 -12.28 4.15
CA SER A 209 0.51 -11.50 5.26
C SER A 209 0.31 -10.03 4.86
N ALA A 210 1.18 -9.51 3.99
CA ALA A 210 1.05 -8.21 3.36
C ALA A 210 1.11 -8.35 1.83
N VAL A 211 0.11 -7.82 1.13
CA VAL A 211 0.01 -7.85 -0.34
C VAL A 211 -0.11 -6.40 -0.83
N PRO A 212 1.01 -5.70 -1.07
CA PRO A 212 0.97 -4.32 -1.53
C PRO A 212 0.37 -4.27 -2.93
N VAL A 213 -0.71 -3.49 -3.07
CA VAL A 213 -1.46 -3.37 -4.31
C VAL A 213 -0.76 -2.39 -5.26
N ASP A 214 -0.32 -1.25 -4.75
CA ASP A 214 0.37 -0.22 -5.52
C ASP A 214 1.62 0.33 -4.81
N GLY A 215 2.28 1.29 -5.44
CA GLY A 215 3.52 1.88 -4.90
C GLY A 215 3.30 2.69 -3.61
N GLU A 216 2.08 3.18 -3.36
CA GLU A 216 1.70 3.81 -2.09
C GLU A 216 1.59 2.76 -0.99
N SER A 217 0.83 1.68 -1.24
CA SER A 217 0.73 0.52 -0.34
C SER A 217 2.11 -0.08 -0.01
N LEU A 218 3.01 -0.19 -1.00
CA LEU A 218 4.38 -0.64 -0.78
C LEU A 218 5.18 0.34 0.09
N SER A 219 5.00 1.65 -0.13
CA SER A 219 5.65 2.68 0.69
C SER A 219 5.16 2.64 2.13
N GLU A 220 3.86 2.41 2.34
CA GLU A 220 3.26 2.23 3.66
C GLU A 220 3.79 0.98 4.36
N ALA A 221 3.90 -0.15 3.66
CA ALA A 221 4.47 -1.39 4.20
C ALA A 221 5.94 -1.22 4.60
N MET A 222 6.73 -0.47 3.82
CA MET A 222 8.10 -0.11 4.21
C MET A 222 8.10 0.77 5.46
N HIS A 223 7.24 1.80 5.49
CA HIS A 223 7.19 2.75 6.58
C HIS A 223 6.70 2.12 7.90
N SER A 224 5.74 1.21 7.86
CA SER A 224 5.24 0.50 9.05
C SER A 224 6.31 -0.37 9.71
N ARG A 225 7.30 -0.82 8.94
CA ARG A 225 8.51 -1.51 9.43
C ARG A 225 9.69 -0.56 9.71
N GLY A 226 9.47 0.75 9.64
CA GLY A 226 10.50 1.77 9.86
C GLY A 226 11.58 1.84 8.77
N ILE A 227 11.33 1.25 7.61
CA ILE A 227 12.25 1.27 6.48
C ILE A 227 12.05 2.59 5.72
N ASN A 228 13.12 3.36 5.59
CA ASN A 228 13.09 4.59 4.80
C ASN A 228 13.04 4.29 3.30
N ILE A 229 12.32 5.12 2.53
CA ILE A 229 12.19 4.97 1.08
C ILE A 229 13.53 5.00 0.33
N ARG A 230 14.60 5.55 0.92
CA ARG A 230 15.97 5.47 0.36
C ARG A 230 16.45 4.03 0.16
N TYR A 231 15.98 3.10 0.99
CA TYR A 231 16.29 1.67 0.86
C TYR A 231 15.45 0.94 -0.22
N LEU A 232 14.56 1.65 -0.95
CA LEU A 232 13.70 1.03 -1.96
C LEU A 232 14.49 0.28 -3.04
N GLY A 233 15.66 0.77 -3.45
CA GLY A 233 16.52 0.05 -4.40
C GLY A 233 17.08 -1.27 -3.84
N ARG A 234 17.40 -1.32 -2.53
CA ARG A 234 17.80 -2.56 -1.86
C ARG A 234 16.63 -3.54 -1.74
N VAL A 235 15.44 -3.04 -1.42
CA VAL A 235 14.21 -3.84 -1.42
C VAL A 235 13.98 -4.44 -2.81
N ALA A 236 14.06 -3.64 -3.87
CA ALA A 236 13.91 -4.11 -5.25
C ALA A 236 14.95 -5.19 -5.63
N GLN A 237 16.21 -5.05 -5.20
CA GLN A 237 17.24 -6.08 -5.43
C GLN A 237 16.90 -7.42 -4.78
N LEU A 238 16.40 -7.41 -3.54
CA LEU A 238 16.03 -8.62 -2.82
C LEU A 238 14.73 -9.24 -3.37
N LEU A 239 13.76 -8.42 -3.79
CA LEU A 239 12.55 -8.89 -4.47
C LEU A 239 12.89 -9.61 -5.79
N ASN A 240 13.87 -9.11 -6.55
CA ASN A 240 14.31 -9.75 -7.80
C ASN A 240 14.92 -11.15 -7.59
N GLN A 241 15.40 -11.48 -6.39
CA GLN A 241 15.91 -12.81 -6.07
C GLN A 241 14.80 -13.85 -5.88
N GLN A 242 13.55 -13.41 -5.68
CA GLN A 242 12.40 -14.26 -5.37
C GLN A 242 11.43 -14.30 -6.55
N SER A 243 11.38 -15.43 -7.26
CA SER A 243 10.55 -15.57 -8.46
C SER A 243 9.04 -15.46 -8.21
N SER A 244 8.56 -15.79 -6.99
CA SER A 244 7.15 -15.66 -6.61
C SER A 244 6.67 -14.22 -6.43
N LEU A 245 7.60 -13.28 -6.16
CA LEU A 245 7.29 -11.88 -5.83
C LEU A 245 7.49 -10.91 -7.01
N TYR A 246 7.52 -11.41 -8.24
CA TYR A 246 7.79 -10.61 -9.43
C TYR A 246 6.86 -9.37 -9.55
N TYR A 247 5.57 -9.49 -9.21
CA TYR A 247 4.64 -8.36 -9.28
C TYR A 247 4.99 -7.23 -8.30
N ILE A 248 5.48 -7.57 -7.10
CA ILE A 248 5.93 -6.55 -6.12
C ILE A 248 7.22 -5.91 -6.63
N TYR A 249 8.10 -6.68 -7.27
CA TYR A 249 9.28 -6.14 -7.92
C TYR A 249 8.90 -5.13 -9.01
N ASP A 250 7.93 -5.44 -9.88
CA ASP A 250 7.44 -4.52 -10.92
C ASP A 250 6.85 -3.24 -10.31
N ILE A 251 6.09 -3.36 -9.21
CA ILE A 251 5.58 -2.21 -8.43
C ILE A 251 6.73 -1.38 -7.85
N ALA A 252 7.74 -2.03 -7.25
CA ALA A 252 8.88 -1.35 -6.65
C ALA A 252 9.69 -0.57 -7.69
N VAL A 253 9.93 -1.16 -8.87
CA VAL A 253 10.64 -0.49 -9.97
C VAL A 253 9.81 0.67 -10.53
N THR A 254 8.49 0.48 -10.68
CA THR A 254 7.57 1.56 -11.09
C THR A 254 7.56 2.71 -10.08
N GLU A 255 7.63 2.40 -8.79
CA GLU A 255 7.70 3.38 -7.72
C GLU A 255 9.02 4.16 -7.74
N ILE A 256 10.16 3.48 -8.00
CA ILE A 256 11.46 4.12 -8.22
C ILE A 256 11.37 5.09 -9.40
N LEU A 257 10.83 4.65 -10.55
CA LEU A 257 10.67 5.47 -11.74
C LEU A 257 9.83 6.72 -11.46
N CYS A 258 8.63 6.55 -10.88
CA CYS A 258 7.70 7.65 -10.63
C CYS A 258 8.26 8.66 -9.60
N ARG A 259 9.00 8.20 -8.59
CA ARG A 259 9.64 9.09 -7.62
C ARG A 259 10.82 9.84 -8.23
N SER A 260 11.65 9.18 -9.04
CA SER A 260 12.71 9.85 -9.80
C SER A 260 12.12 10.90 -10.75
N ALA A 261 11.05 10.55 -11.49
CA ALA A 261 10.34 11.48 -12.36
C ALA A 261 9.79 12.68 -11.60
N LYS A 262 9.20 12.50 -10.42
CA LYS A 262 8.77 13.62 -9.57
C LYS A 262 9.92 14.56 -9.22
N HIS A 263 11.11 14.03 -8.90
CA HIS A 263 12.26 14.86 -8.55
C HIS A 263 12.77 15.66 -9.75
N VAL A 264 12.87 15.03 -10.92
CA VAL A 264 13.23 15.71 -12.17
C VAL A 264 12.18 16.76 -12.53
N PHE A 265 10.89 16.40 -12.46
CA PHE A 265 9.76 17.29 -12.71
C PHE A 265 9.75 18.53 -11.80
N ARG A 266 10.07 18.37 -10.51
CA ARG A 266 10.16 19.50 -9.57
C ARG A 266 11.26 20.49 -9.97
N SER A 267 12.43 20.00 -10.34
CA SER A 267 13.52 20.87 -10.82
C SER A 267 13.16 21.52 -12.17
N TYR A 268 12.50 20.76 -13.05
CA TYR A 268 12.05 21.22 -14.36
C TYR A 268 11.00 22.33 -14.28
N THR A 269 10.03 22.22 -13.37
CA THR A 269 8.95 23.21 -13.20
C THR A 269 9.39 24.47 -12.43
N GLN A 270 10.47 24.41 -11.65
CA GLN A 270 10.92 25.54 -10.82
C GLN A 270 11.35 26.77 -11.64
N SER A 271 11.87 26.58 -12.85
CA SER A 271 12.33 27.66 -13.73
C SER A 271 11.26 28.15 -14.71
N VAL A 272 10.07 27.53 -14.75
CA VAL A 272 9.04 27.83 -15.74
C VAL A 272 8.12 28.96 -15.26
N PRO A 273 7.87 30.01 -16.08
CA PRO A 273 6.87 31.03 -15.78
C PRO A 273 5.45 30.43 -15.64
N LEU A 274 4.66 30.94 -14.68
CA LEU A 274 3.30 30.44 -14.40
C LEU A 274 2.38 30.34 -15.63
N HIS A 275 2.50 31.27 -16.59
CA HIS A 275 1.68 31.29 -17.80
C HIS A 275 2.05 30.19 -18.82
N LEU A 276 3.24 29.60 -18.73
CA LEU A 276 3.70 28.49 -19.56
C LEU A 276 3.67 27.14 -18.82
N LEU A 277 3.12 27.12 -17.60
CA LEU A 277 3.19 25.96 -16.73
C LEU A 277 2.44 24.77 -17.33
N SER A 278 1.21 24.96 -17.83
CA SER A 278 0.43 23.92 -18.51
C SER A 278 1.20 23.33 -19.70
N PHE A 279 1.72 24.18 -20.59
CA PHE A 279 2.51 23.75 -21.74
C PHE A 279 3.79 23.00 -21.34
N SER A 280 4.49 23.46 -20.31
CA SER A 280 5.69 22.77 -19.84
C SER A 280 5.37 21.37 -19.30
N ILE A 281 4.23 21.20 -18.63
CA ILE A 281 3.79 19.93 -18.05
C ILE A 281 3.32 18.98 -19.14
N SER A 282 2.59 19.45 -20.15
CA SER A 282 2.18 18.61 -21.28
C SER A 282 3.41 18.12 -22.05
N HIS A 283 4.39 19.02 -22.31
CA HIS A 283 5.67 18.65 -22.91
C HIS A 283 6.43 17.61 -22.08
N PHE A 284 6.48 17.79 -20.75
CA PHE A 284 7.11 16.82 -19.86
C PHE A 284 6.42 15.44 -19.91
N LEU A 285 5.08 15.40 -19.86
CA LEU A 285 4.31 14.16 -19.93
C LEU A 285 4.48 13.46 -21.28
N ASN A 286 4.51 14.21 -22.38
CA ASN A 286 4.81 13.65 -23.69
C ASN A 286 6.23 13.07 -23.73
N CYS A 287 7.25 13.79 -23.22
CA CYS A 287 8.61 13.24 -23.14
C CYS A 287 8.73 12.02 -22.22
N PHE A 288 7.90 11.93 -21.18
CA PHE A 288 7.95 10.86 -20.19
C PHE A 288 7.23 9.59 -20.64
N LEU A 289 6.07 9.73 -21.27
CA LEU A 289 5.16 8.62 -21.61
C LEU A 289 5.12 8.27 -23.10
N THR A 290 5.73 9.09 -23.95
CA THR A 290 5.82 8.89 -25.41
C THR A 290 7.24 9.18 -25.91
N ILE A 291 7.52 8.83 -27.17
CA ILE A 291 8.84 9.06 -27.77
C ILE A 291 8.83 10.36 -28.59
N ILE A 292 9.28 11.46 -27.98
CA ILE A 292 9.57 12.72 -28.70
C ILE A 292 11.07 12.79 -29.04
N THR A 293 11.38 12.94 -30.33
CA THR A 293 12.75 13.02 -30.86
C THR A 293 13.21 14.44 -31.23
N SER A 294 12.31 15.40 -31.37
CA SER A 294 12.63 16.79 -31.73
C SER A 294 12.05 17.76 -30.70
N PRO A 295 12.83 18.76 -30.23
CA PRO A 295 12.32 19.80 -29.33
C PRO A 295 11.23 20.60 -30.05
N SER A 296 10.08 20.78 -29.40
CA SER A 296 8.87 21.45 -29.91
C SER A 296 9.09 22.96 -30.03
N SER A 297 9.96 23.37 -30.96
CA SER A 297 10.24 24.79 -31.25
C SER A 297 9.17 25.46 -32.13
N GLU A 298 8.15 24.73 -32.59
CA GLU A 298 7.15 25.25 -33.55
C GLU A 298 5.88 25.85 -32.88
N TYR A 299 5.71 25.74 -31.56
CA TYR A 299 4.46 26.14 -30.88
C TYR A 299 4.42 27.55 -30.29
N LEU A 300 5.55 28.26 -30.21
CA LEU A 300 5.48 29.70 -29.98
C LEU A 300 5.10 30.36 -31.31
N SER A 301 3.80 30.50 -31.56
CA SER A 301 3.31 31.41 -32.58
C SER A 301 3.96 32.79 -32.37
N ASP A 302 4.32 33.46 -33.47
CA ASP A 302 4.90 34.81 -33.51
C ASP A 302 4.09 35.86 -32.70
N GLU A 303 2.87 35.54 -32.25
CA GLU A 303 2.03 36.37 -31.38
C GLU A 303 2.59 36.52 -29.95
N PHE A 304 3.09 35.46 -29.30
CA PHE A 304 3.52 35.50 -27.88
C PHE A 304 4.90 36.16 -27.66
N LEU A 305 5.78 36.08 -28.65
CA LEU A 305 7.09 36.74 -28.63
C LEU A 305 7.00 38.25 -28.96
N SER A 306 5.90 38.68 -29.58
CA SER A 306 5.65 40.10 -29.89
C SER A 306 5.11 40.90 -28.71
N SER A 307 4.40 40.28 -27.76
CA SER A 307 3.82 40.96 -26.59
C SER A 307 4.82 41.22 -25.46
N SER A 308 5.92 40.48 -25.42
CA SER A 308 6.98 40.62 -24.41
C SER A 308 8.10 41.59 -24.83
N SER A 309 8.09 42.07 -26.09
CA SER A 309 9.05 43.03 -26.62
C SER A 309 8.53 44.48 -26.69
N SER A 310 7.28 44.74 -26.30
CA SER A 310 6.65 46.07 -26.36
C SER A 310 6.44 46.75 -24.99
N SER A 311 7.28 46.47 -23.99
CA SER A 311 7.22 47.14 -22.68
C SER A 311 8.56 47.72 -22.22
N THR A 312 9.15 48.61 -23.03
CA THR A 312 10.21 49.54 -22.55
C THR A 312 10.09 50.91 -23.24
N LEU A 313 9.51 51.85 -22.48
CA LEU A 313 9.84 53.28 -22.39
C LEU A 313 10.05 54.07 -23.70
N THR A 314 9.06 54.91 -24.03
CA THR A 314 9.35 56.24 -24.58
C THR A 314 8.76 57.30 -23.66
N ASN A 315 9.65 58.15 -23.14
CA ASN A 315 9.34 59.44 -22.55
C ASN A 315 8.52 60.28 -23.54
N ASN A 316 7.48 60.95 -23.07
CA ASN A 316 7.31 62.39 -23.31
C ASN A 316 6.24 62.99 -22.37
N GLY A 317 6.49 64.25 -21.98
CA GLY A 317 5.70 65.06 -21.07
C GLY A 317 4.30 65.47 -21.59
N PRO A 318 3.67 66.47 -20.94
CA PRO A 318 2.28 66.36 -20.52
C PRO A 318 1.24 66.95 -21.49
N ILE A 319 0.00 66.47 -21.34
CA ILE A 319 -1.30 67.17 -21.47
C ILE A 319 -1.56 67.93 -22.81
N ASN A 320 -2.52 67.49 -23.63
CA ASN A 320 -3.86 68.12 -23.77
C ASN A 320 -4.72 67.56 -24.92
N THR A 321 -6.04 67.53 -24.64
CA THR A 321 -7.21 67.73 -25.51
C THR A 321 -7.50 66.81 -26.72
N ASN A 322 -8.59 66.05 -26.56
CA ASN A 322 -9.76 65.93 -27.45
C ASN A 322 -9.56 65.97 -28.98
N SER A 323 -9.98 64.88 -29.65
CA SER A 323 -11.22 64.83 -30.45
C SER A 323 -11.11 64.05 -31.78
N SER A 324 -12.18 63.27 -32.03
CA SER A 324 -12.79 62.91 -33.33
C SER A 324 -12.07 61.98 -34.33
N LEU A 325 -12.55 60.73 -34.37
CA LEU A 325 -13.40 60.13 -35.42
C LEU A 325 -13.23 60.51 -36.91
N THR A 326 -13.50 59.46 -37.71
CA THR A 326 -13.92 59.39 -39.13
C THR A 326 -12.81 59.08 -40.14
N ASN A 327 -12.86 57.88 -40.74
CA ASN A 327 -13.40 57.59 -42.09
C ASN A 327 -12.22 57.54 -43.10
N VAL A 328 -12.11 56.70 -44.14
CA VAL A 328 -13.05 55.87 -44.87
C VAL A 328 -12.23 55.08 -45.93
N THR A 329 -12.67 53.84 -46.20
CA THR A 329 -12.65 53.10 -47.50
C THR A 329 -11.38 52.58 -48.19
N ASN A 330 -11.56 51.32 -48.63
CA ASN A 330 -11.41 50.77 -49.98
C ASN A 330 -10.07 50.20 -50.50
N SER A 331 -10.09 48.85 -50.56
CA SER A 331 -9.96 48.01 -51.78
C SER A 331 -8.76 48.22 -52.71
N SER A 332 -8.00 47.14 -52.94
CA SER A 332 -8.13 46.28 -54.14
C SER A 332 -6.82 45.56 -54.51
N SER A 333 -6.96 44.24 -54.66
CA SER A 333 -6.29 43.31 -55.60
C SER A 333 -5.10 43.77 -56.46
N GLN A 334 -4.04 42.96 -56.51
CA GLN A 334 -3.60 42.24 -57.72
C GLN A 334 -2.39 41.30 -57.47
N LYS A 335 -2.49 40.08 -58.00
CA LYS A 335 -1.41 39.13 -58.36
C LYS A 335 -1.18 39.25 -59.88
N PRO A 336 -0.25 38.51 -60.53
CA PRO A 336 1.12 38.08 -60.16
C PRO A 336 2.11 38.27 -61.35
N THR A 337 3.43 38.04 -61.20
CA THR A 337 4.26 37.37 -62.25
C THR A 337 5.71 37.09 -61.84
N ASN A 338 6.08 35.81 -61.96
CA ASN A 338 7.29 35.21 -62.54
C ASN A 338 8.73 35.75 -62.29
N LYS A 339 9.49 34.81 -61.71
CA LYS A 339 10.79 34.24 -62.14
C LYS A 339 12.11 34.76 -61.54
N LYS A 340 12.84 33.73 -61.07
CA LYS A 340 14.29 33.53 -60.97
C LYS A 340 15.00 33.98 -59.68
N LYS A 341 15.20 32.96 -58.83
CA LYS A 341 16.31 32.81 -57.90
C LYS A 341 17.65 33.10 -58.60
N ASN A 342 18.47 33.97 -58.01
CA ASN A 342 19.87 33.64 -57.78
C ASN A 342 20.45 34.42 -56.59
N LYS A 343 21.23 33.67 -55.81
CA LYS A 343 21.91 33.99 -54.55
C LYS A 343 22.81 35.23 -54.63
N LYS A 344 22.86 36.01 -53.55
CA LYS A 344 24.14 36.40 -52.91
C LYS A 344 23.93 36.76 -51.43
N HIS A 345 24.82 36.17 -50.64
CA HIS A 345 24.93 36.26 -49.18
C HIS A 345 24.93 37.71 -48.65
N GLN A 346 24.13 37.95 -47.62
CA GLN A 346 24.56 38.81 -46.50
C GLN A 346 24.34 38.04 -45.20
N GLN A 347 25.45 37.71 -44.55
CA GLN A 347 25.51 37.19 -43.19
C GLN A 347 24.85 38.20 -42.27
N ARG A 348 23.68 37.85 -41.70
CA ARG A 348 23.21 38.51 -40.49
C ARG A 348 23.91 37.85 -39.31
N LYS A 349 24.92 38.55 -38.79
CA LYS A 349 25.57 38.28 -37.51
C LYS A 349 24.48 38.05 -36.46
N GLN A 350 24.48 36.85 -35.87
CA GLN A 350 23.75 36.61 -34.62
C GLN A 350 24.40 37.48 -33.54
N ASN A 351 23.61 38.35 -32.92
CA ASN A 351 24.01 38.99 -31.68
C ASN A 351 24.08 37.90 -30.59
N PRO A 352 25.20 37.73 -29.84
CA PRO A 352 25.38 36.64 -28.87
C PRO A 352 24.75 36.91 -27.48
N PHE A 353 23.84 37.88 -27.36
CA PHE A 353 23.30 38.32 -26.08
C PHE A 353 21.78 38.47 -26.20
N ILE A 354 21.08 37.37 -25.99
CA ILE A 354 19.78 37.18 -25.31
C ILE A 354 19.57 35.66 -25.41
N ARG A 355 20.09 34.92 -24.44
CA ARG A 355 19.71 33.53 -24.21
C ARG A 355 18.48 33.65 -23.31
N ASN A 356 17.29 33.45 -23.86
CA ASN A 356 16.07 33.47 -23.05
C ASN A 356 16.08 32.23 -22.13
N GLU A 357 16.60 32.39 -20.90
CA GLU A 357 16.51 31.38 -19.83
C GLU A 357 15.07 30.88 -19.60
N SER A 358 14.08 31.63 -20.07
CA SER A 358 12.65 31.30 -19.97
C SER A 358 12.17 30.12 -20.82
N LEU A 359 12.95 29.62 -21.79
CA LEU A 359 12.53 28.56 -22.72
C LEU A 359 13.42 27.30 -22.67
N ASP A 360 14.30 27.20 -21.68
CA ASP A 360 15.19 26.04 -21.52
C ASP A 360 14.44 24.71 -21.37
N PHE A 361 13.19 24.74 -20.89
CA PHE A 361 12.34 23.56 -20.72
C PHE A 361 11.99 22.84 -22.05
N LEU A 362 11.95 23.57 -23.17
CA LEU A 362 11.67 23.02 -24.51
C LEU A 362 12.82 22.14 -25.05
N SER A 363 14.02 22.29 -24.48
CA SER A 363 15.19 21.50 -24.89
C SER A 363 15.11 20.03 -24.44
N LEU A 364 14.17 19.71 -23.55
CA LEU A 364 13.98 18.36 -23.02
C LEU A 364 13.43 17.43 -24.12
N THR A 365 14.11 16.31 -24.32
CA THR A 365 13.70 15.20 -25.20
C THR A 365 13.52 13.92 -24.39
N SER A 366 12.84 12.90 -24.94
CA SER A 366 12.67 11.60 -24.28
C SER A 366 14.01 11.02 -23.82
N LYS A 367 15.01 10.95 -24.71
CA LYS A 367 16.33 10.37 -24.40
C LYS A 367 17.06 11.11 -23.27
N THR A 368 17.03 12.44 -23.30
CA THR A 368 17.65 13.24 -22.24
C THR A 368 16.93 13.08 -20.90
N LEU A 369 15.59 12.97 -20.93
CA LEU A 369 14.79 12.74 -19.73
C LEU A 369 15.09 11.36 -19.13
N TRP A 370 15.08 10.29 -19.93
CA TRP A 370 15.38 8.93 -19.46
C TRP A 370 16.81 8.77 -18.91
N LEU A 371 17.78 9.49 -19.46
CA LEU A 371 19.12 9.59 -18.88
C LEU A 371 19.10 10.28 -17.51
N GLN A 372 18.36 11.39 -17.37
CA GLN A 372 18.19 12.07 -16.08
C GLN A 372 17.47 11.19 -15.05
N LEU A 373 16.44 10.44 -15.47
CA LEU A 373 15.72 9.49 -14.61
C LEU A 373 16.61 8.37 -14.11
N THR A 374 17.45 7.80 -14.98
CA THR A 374 18.41 6.74 -14.63
C THR A 374 19.46 7.27 -13.64
N ASN A 375 19.99 8.47 -13.87
CA ASN A 375 20.92 9.11 -12.94
C ASN A 375 20.28 9.42 -11.58
N GLU A 376 19.02 9.89 -11.56
CA GLU A 376 18.30 10.16 -10.31
C GLU A 376 18.01 8.87 -9.54
N ALA A 377 17.62 7.80 -10.24
CA ALA A 377 17.37 6.49 -9.66
C ALA A 377 18.65 5.91 -9.02
N LYS A 378 19.78 6.01 -9.73
CA LYS A 378 21.09 5.59 -9.22
C LYS A 378 21.53 6.41 -8.01
N SER A 379 21.39 7.74 -8.07
CA SER A 379 21.83 8.63 -6.99
C SER A 379 21.01 8.50 -5.70
N ARG A 380 19.69 8.29 -5.78
CA ARG A 380 18.81 8.26 -4.59
C ARG A 380 18.53 6.86 -4.07
N TYR A 381 18.45 5.87 -4.95
CA TYR A 381 18.03 4.52 -4.61
C TYR A 381 19.13 3.48 -4.86
N ASN A 382 20.25 3.87 -5.50
CA ASN A 382 21.31 2.94 -5.90
C ASN A 382 20.77 1.76 -6.73
N PHE A 383 19.85 2.07 -7.64
CA PHE A 383 19.20 1.12 -8.53
C PHE A 383 19.37 1.56 -9.99
N ASP A 384 19.88 0.65 -10.82
CA ASP A 384 20.08 0.90 -12.24
C ASP A 384 18.85 0.40 -13.02
N LEU A 385 18.11 1.33 -13.65
CA LEU A 385 16.90 1.00 -14.43
C LEU A 385 17.22 0.21 -15.71
N ASN A 386 18.43 0.39 -16.28
CA ASN A 386 18.89 -0.25 -17.51
C ASN A 386 17.86 -0.15 -18.66
N CYS A 387 17.20 1.00 -18.79
CA CYS A 387 16.21 1.28 -19.84
C CYS A 387 16.47 2.68 -20.41
N ASP A 388 16.55 2.77 -21.73
CA ASP A 388 16.81 4.04 -22.44
C ASP A 388 15.53 4.78 -22.84
N ASP A 389 14.40 4.07 -22.93
CA ASP A 389 13.11 4.58 -23.38
C ASP A 389 11.94 3.89 -22.66
N ILE A 390 10.75 4.50 -22.73
CA ILE A 390 9.52 3.99 -22.11
C ILE A 390 9.10 2.63 -22.66
N GLU A 391 9.26 2.34 -23.96
CA GLU A 391 8.86 1.05 -24.56
C GLU A 391 9.65 -0.11 -23.95
N ASN A 392 10.97 0.05 -23.86
CA ASN A 392 11.86 -0.95 -23.25
C ASN A 392 11.47 -1.20 -21.79
N PHE A 393 11.03 -0.16 -21.08
CA PHE A 393 10.54 -0.28 -19.71
C PHE A 393 9.22 -1.07 -19.64
N LEU A 394 8.26 -0.79 -20.51
CA LEU A 394 6.95 -1.45 -20.52
C LEU A 394 7.08 -2.93 -20.91
N GLU A 395 7.91 -3.26 -21.91
CA GLU A 395 8.15 -4.65 -22.32
C GLU A 395 8.83 -5.47 -21.22
N LYS A 396 9.79 -4.86 -20.51
CA LYS A 396 10.57 -5.55 -19.48
C LYS A 396 9.78 -5.82 -18.20
N TYR A 397 8.97 -4.87 -17.75
CA TYR A 397 8.25 -4.94 -16.47
C TYR A 397 6.74 -5.21 -16.63
N ASN A 398 6.24 -5.36 -17.85
CA ASN A 398 4.83 -5.61 -18.18
C ASN A 398 3.84 -4.68 -17.44
N VAL A 399 4.22 -3.40 -17.35
CA VAL A 399 3.42 -2.33 -16.73
C VAL A 399 2.65 -1.59 -17.81
N ARG A 400 1.46 -1.08 -17.49
CA ARG A 400 0.70 -0.20 -18.40
C ARG A 400 1.04 1.27 -18.18
N ARG A 401 1.07 2.06 -19.26
CA ARG A 401 1.27 3.53 -19.21
C ARG A 401 0.27 4.23 -18.29
N THR A 402 -0.97 3.76 -18.26
CA THR A 402 -2.02 4.29 -17.36
C THR A 402 -1.63 4.18 -15.90
N CYS A 403 -0.97 3.09 -15.50
CA CYS A 403 -0.51 2.89 -14.12
C CYS A 403 0.61 3.89 -13.76
N ILE A 404 1.56 4.10 -14.68
CA ILE A 404 2.65 5.07 -14.52
C ILE A 404 2.10 6.49 -14.44
N LEU A 405 1.21 6.86 -15.36
CA LEU A 405 0.56 8.18 -15.39
C LEU A 405 -0.18 8.45 -14.09
N ARG A 406 -1.02 7.50 -13.63
CA ARG A 406 -1.75 7.62 -12.37
C ARG A 406 -0.80 7.80 -11.19
N SER A 407 0.20 6.93 -11.05
CA SER A 407 1.19 6.98 -9.96
C SER A 407 1.99 8.29 -9.96
N PHE A 408 2.35 8.79 -11.15
CA PHE A 408 3.01 10.08 -11.30
C PHE A 408 2.12 11.25 -10.88
N CYS A 409 0.86 11.28 -11.34
CA CYS A 409 -0.10 12.33 -10.99
C CYS A 409 -0.38 12.37 -9.49
N SER A 410 -0.63 11.23 -8.84
CA SER A 410 -0.83 11.15 -7.39
C SER A 410 0.37 11.64 -6.58
N LYS A 411 1.61 11.51 -7.11
CA LYS A 411 2.84 11.94 -6.43
C LYS A 411 3.25 13.38 -6.70
N THR A 412 2.75 13.97 -7.76
CA THR A 412 3.02 15.37 -8.16
C THR A 412 1.85 16.30 -7.81
N GLY A 413 0.65 15.76 -7.58
CA GLY A 413 -0.57 16.53 -7.39
C GLY A 413 -1.15 17.06 -8.70
N LEU A 414 -0.85 16.42 -9.83
CA LEU A 414 -1.38 16.83 -11.14
C LEU A 414 -2.79 16.30 -11.34
N GLN A 415 -3.70 17.17 -11.76
CA GLN A 415 -5.05 16.83 -12.16
C GLN A 415 -5.18 16.97 -13.68
N LEU A 416 -5.55 15.87 -14.33
CA LEU A 416 -5.71 15.78 -15.78
C LEU A 416 -7.18 15.67 -16.17
N SER A 417 -7.50 16.11 -17.38
CA SER A 417 -8.81 15.93 -18.01
C SER A 417 -9.13 14.44 -18.19
N ILE A 418 -10.39 14.06 -17.93
CA ILE A 418 -10.84 12.69 -18.15
C ILE A 418 -11.03 12.49 -19.65
N ARG A 419 -10.11 11.78 -20.29
CA ARG A 419 -10.20 11.37 -21.69
C ARG A 419 -9.48 10.05 -21.94
N GLU A 420 -9.79 9.42 -23.06
CA GLU A 420 -9.03 8.25 -23.54
C GLU A 420 -7.73 8.72 -24.20
N TYR A 421 -6.65 8.74 -23.43
CA TYR A 421 -5.31 9.07 -23.92
C TYR A 421 -4.78 7.94 -24.82
N GLN A 422 -4.60 8.24 -26.11
CA GLN A 422 -4.13 7.28 -27.11
C GLN A 422 -2.60 7.31 -27.23
N PHE A 423 -1.92 6.51 -26.42
CA PHE A 423 -0.45 6.48 -26.39
C PHE A 423 0.21 5.91 -27.66
N ASP A 424 -0.47 5.03 -28.40
CA ASP A 424 0.11 4.30 -29.54
C ASP A 424 0.23 5.13 -30.83
N LEU A 425 -0.55 6.21 -30.94
CA LEU A 425 -0.55 7.08 -32.13
C LEU A 425 0.62 8.07 -32.15
N ALA A 426 1.15 8.43 -30.97
CA ALA A 426 2.29 9.35 -30.83
C ALA A 426 3.59 8.77 -31.43
N ASN A 427 3.73 7.44 -31.49
CA ASN A 427 4.94 6.77 -31.99
C ASN A 427 5.00 6.64 -33.53
N LYS A 428 3.89 6.84 -34.25
CA LYS A 428 3.80 6.56 -35.70
C LYS A 428 3.86 7.80 -36.60
N SER A 429 3.75 9.02 -36.06
CA SER A 429 3.72 10.24 -36.86
C SER A 429 4.99 11.07 -36.70
N THR A 430 5.84 11.07 -37.73
CA THR A 430 6.96 12.02 -37.88
C THR A 430 6.52 13.37 -38.44
N ARG A 431 5.22 13.58 -38.71
CA ARG A 431 4.71 14.82 -39.32
C ARG A 431 3.28 15.06 -38.88
N THR A 432 3.05 16.15 -38.16
CA THR A 432 1.77 16.79 -37.78
C THR A 432 1.19 16.42 -36.39
N ASN A 433 1.21 17.41 -35.49
CA ASN A 433 0.20 17.81 -34.50
C ASN A 433 -0.53 16.80 -33.59
N ASN A 434 -0.03 15.58 -33.40
CA ASN A 434 -0.67 14.63 -32.47
C ASN A 434 0.23 14.35 -31.26
N GLU A 435 0.48 15.38 -30.46
CA GLU A 435 0.98 15.20 -29.09
C GLU A 435 -0.09 14.48 -28.24
N CYS A 436 0.33 13.58 -27.36
CA CYS A 436 -0.58 12.79 -26.52
C CYS A 436 -1.15 13.60 -25.36
N PHE A 437 -0.52 14.70 -24.98
CA PHE A 437 -0.94 15.65 -23.96
C PHE A 437 -0.83 17.07 -24.52
N ASN A 438 -1.88 17.86 -24.35
CA ASN A 438 -2.00 19.26 -24.74
C ASN A 438 -2.14 20.14 -23.50
N GLU A 439 -2.05 21.45 -23.67
CA GLU A 439 -2.20 22.44 -22.59
C GLU A 439 -3.56 22.33 -21.88
N GLU A 440 -4.62 22.12 -22.65
CA GLU A 440 -6.01 22.01 -22.18
C GLU A 440 -6.27 20.80 -21.27
N ASP A 441 -5.36 19.81 -21.30
CA ASP A 441 -5.54 18.59 -20.52
C ASP A 441 -5.15 18.76 -19.05
N ILE A 442 -4.43 19.84 -18.73
CA ILE A 442 -3.93 20.10 -17.38
C ILE A 442 -4.92 21.03 -16.70
N ILE A 443 -5.73 20.44 -15.84
CA ILE A 443 -6.79 21.17 -15.13
C ILE A 443 -6.19 21.94 -13.96
N ASN A 444 -5.37 21.27 -13.14
CA ASN A 444 -4.87 21.86 -11.90
C ASN A 444 -3.62 21.15 -11.36
N ILE A 445 -2.91 21.83 -10.47
CA ILE A 445 -1.86 21.26 -9.61
C ILE A 445 -2.23 21.54 -8.17
N TYR A 446 -2.52 20.50 -7.39
CA TYR A 446 -2.87 20.65 -5.98
C TYR A 446 -1.68 20.30 -5.07
N PRO A 447 -1.53 21.01 -3.94
CA PRO A 447 -0.48 20.69 -2.97
C PRO A 447 -0.77 19.35 -2.30
N LEU A 448 0.20 18.45 -2.31
CA LEU A 448 0.14 17.18 -1.59
C LEU A 448 0.50 17.40 -0.12
N ILE A 449 -0.51 17.45 0.74
CA ILE A 449 -0.33 17.62 2.18
C ILE A 449 -0.19 16.24 2.81
N LYS A 450 0.96 15.98 3.42
CA LYS A 450 1.18 14.78 4.23
C LYS A 450 0.86 15.10 5.67
N GLN A 451 -0.23 14.53 6.16
CA GLN A 451 -0.60 14.63 7.57
C GLN A 451 -0.20 13.34 8.27
N VAL A 452 0.27 13.46 9.51
CA VAL A 452 0.42 12.32 10.41
C VAL A 452 -0.85 12.29 11.26
N PRO A 453 -1.81 11.38 11.01
CA PRO A 453 -3.00 11.29 11.83
C PRO A 453 -2.60 10.90 13.26
N PRO A 454 -3.30 11.41 14.29
CA PRO A 454 -3.04 11.01 15.68
C PRO A 454 -3.37 9.53 15.82
N LYS A 455 -2.40 8.68 16.15
CA LYS A 455 -2.63 7.24 16.30
C LYS A 455 -3.22 6.93 17.69
N PRO A 456 -4.50 6.52 17.82
CA PRO A 456 -5.07 6.14 19.10
C PRO A 456 -4.60 4.74 19.51
N SER A 457 -3.50 4.67 20.27
CA SER A 457 -2.88 3.40 20.71
C SER A 457 -3.89 2.42 21.33
N ASP A 458 -4.77 2.91 22.20
CA ASP A 458 -5.77 2.08 22.88
C ASP A 458 -6.73 1.43 21.88
N ALA A 459 -7.22 2.20 20.90
CA ALA A 459 -8.14 1.68 19.88
C ALA A 459 -7.46 0.61 19.00
N TYR A 460 -6.20 0.78 18.63
CA TYR A 460 -5.45 -0.26 17.91
C TYR A 460 -5.19 -1.50 18.76
N GLN A 461 -5.00 -1.33 20.08
CA GLN A 461 -4.86 -2.46 20.99
C GLN A 461 -6.17 -3.27 21.02
N PHE A 462 -7.32 -2.61 21.23
CA PHE A 462 -8.64 -3.26 21.14
C PHE A 462 -8.84 -3.96 19.79
N PHE A 463 -8.49 -3.30 18.69
CA PHE A 463 -8.58 -3.86 17.35
C PHE A 463 -7.71 -5.12 17.18
N THR A 464 -6.46 -5.07 17.64
CA THR A 464 -5.50 -6.19 17.53
C THR A 464 -5.92 -7.36 18.42
N THR A 465 -6.32 -7.09 19.67
CA THR A 465 -6.84 -8.11 20.58
C THR A 465 -8.14 -8.73 20.04
N GLY A 466 -9.03 -7.92 19.48
CA GLY A 466 -10.25 -8.40 18.81
C GLY A 466 -9.92 -9.34 17.66
N GLN A 467 -8.96 -9.00 16.80
CA GLN A 467 -8.49 -9.91 15.74
C GLN A 467 -7.94 -11.23 16.27
N GLN A 468 -7.15 -11.20 17.34
CA GLN A 468 -6.61 -12.41 17.97
C GLN A 468 -7.73 -13.31 18.52
N LYS A 469 -8.74 -12.72 19.17
CA LYS A 469 -9.91 -13.44 19.69
C LYS A 469 -10.73 -14.10 18.58
N ILE A 470 -10.91 -13.40 17.46
CA ILE A 470 -11.57 -13.96 16.27
C ILE A 470 -10.79 -15.15 15.72
N GLN A 471 -9.46 -15.08 15.67
CA GLN A 471 -8.61 -16.19 15.23
C GLN A 471 -8.69 -17.40 16.18
N GLN A 472 -8.96 -17.18 17.47
CA GLN A 472 -9.20 -18.23 18.46
C GLN A 472 -10.61 -18.85 18.35
N GLY A 473 -11.50 -18.29 17.50
CA GLY A 473 -12.89 -18.73 17.35
C GLY A 473 -13.89 -18.04 18.28
N LEU A 474 -13.44 -17.09 19.12
CA LEU A 474 -14.29 -16.31 20.02
C LEU A 474 -14.91 -15.13 19.27
N LEU A 475 -15.90 -15.41 18.41
CA LEU A 475 -16.48 -14.43 17.49
C LEU A 475 -17.19 -13.26 18.20
N ARG A 476 -17.88 -13.52 19.31
CA ARG A 476 -18.65 -12.51 20.06
C ARG A 476 -17.76 -11.52 20.81
N GLU A 477 -16.81 -12.03 21.61
CA GLU A 477 -15.79 -11.18 22.24
C GLU A 477 -15.04 -10.37 21.19
N GLY A 478 -14.72 -11.00 20.05
CA GLY A 478 -14.14 -10.32 18.90
C GLY A 478 -15.02 -9.18 18.41
N PHE A 479 -16.32 -9.41 18.21
CA PHE A 479 -17.27 -8.40 17.74
C PHE A 479 -17.35 -7.20 18.70
N GLU A 480 -17.46 -7.44 20.01
CA GLU A 480 -17.51 -6.40 21.04
C GLU A 480 -16.23 -5.54 21.01
N LEU A 481 -15.05 -6.17 21.03
CA LEU A 481 -13.76 -5.46 20.99
C LEU A 481 -13.58 -4.64 19.71
N ILE A 482 -14.00 -5.15 18.55
CA ILE A 482 -13.93 -4.40 17.29
C ILE A 482 -14.94 -3.25 17.27
N SER A 483 -16.12 -3.41 17.86
CA SER A 483 -17.12 -2.35 17.99
C SER A 483 -16.63 -1.23 18.93
N GLU A 484 -16.00 -1.59 20.05
CA GLU A 484 -15.35 -0.62 20.93
C GLU A 484 -14.21 0.12 20.23
N ALA A 485 -13.35 -0.60 19.50
CA ALA A 485 -12.30 0.01 18.69
C ALA A 485 -12.88 1.01 17.67
N HIS A 486 -13.96 0.63 16.98
CA HIS A 486 -14.67 1.50 16.04
C HIS A 486 -15.20 2.77 16.72
N ASN A 487 -15.78 2.67 17.91
CA ASN A 487 -16.28 3.83 18.66
C ASN A 487 -15.14 4.76 19.09
N LEU A 488 -14.03 4.21 19.58
CA LEU A 488 -12.84 4.99 19.94
C LEU A 488 -12.22 5.70 18.73
N LEU A 489 -12.13 5.01 17.58
CA LEU A 489 -11.64 5.61 16.34
C LEU A 489 -12.55 6.74 15.85
N ASN A 490 -13.87 6.57 15.93
CA ASN A 490 -14.83 7.63 15.61
C ASN A 490 -14.70 8.84 16.53
N ASN A 491 -14.42 8.64 17.82
CA ASN A 491 -14.24 9.74 18.77
C ASN A 491 -12.95 10.54 18.50
N VAL A 492 -11.88 9.88 18.04
CA VAL A 492 -10.57 10.52 17.81
C VAL A 492 -10.49 11.17 16.43
N TYR A 493 -10.90 10.46 15.38
CA TYR A 493 -10.80 10.93 14.00
C TYR A 493 -12.05 11.65 13.50
N GLY A 494 -13.17 11.52 14.21
CA GLY A 494 -14.48 11.90 13.71
C GLY A 494 -15.12 10.81 12.83
N PRO A 495 -16.24 11.13 12.17
CA PRO A 495 -17.07 10.13 11.50
C PRO A 495 -16.47 9.60 10.19
N MET A 496 -15.41 10.22 9.64
CA MET A 496 -14.87 9.90 8.33
C MET A 496 -13.34 9.73 8.36
N HIS A 497 -12.85 8.48 8.37
CA HIS A 497 -11.42 8.16 8.36
C HIS A 497 -11.16 6.77 7.72
N PRO A 498 -10.03 6.55 7.02
CA PRO A 498 -9.77 5.28 6.33
C PRO A 498 -9.67 4.08 7.28
N GLU A 499 -9.18 4.30 8.51
CA GLU A 499 -9.00 3.23 9.50
C GLU A 499 -10.34 2.72 10.05
N ILE A 500 -11.36 3.57 10.08
CA ILE A 500 -12.73 3.18 10.45
C ILE A 500 -13.27 2.16 9.43
N SER A 501 -12.92 2.29 8.15
CA SER A 501 -13.28 1.31 7.11
C SER A 501 -12.74 -0.08 7.43
N MET A 502 -11.56 -0.19 8.05
CA MET A 502 -10.98 -1.48 8.44
C MET A 502 -11.81 -2.16 9.54
N CYS A 503 -12.27 -1.41 10.54
CA CYS A 503 -13.17 -1.93 11.58
C CYS A 503 -14.52 -2.35 11.00
N LEU A 504 -15.15 -1.49 10.18
CA LEU A 504 -16.43 -1.77 9.54
C LEU A 504 -16.38 -3.03 8.67
N ARG A 505 -15.31 -3.20 7.89
CA ARG A 505 -15.10 -4.40 7.08
C ARG A 505 -15.00 -5.67 7.93
N LEU A 506 -14.32 -5.60 9.07
CA LEU A 506 -14.21 -6.75 9.99
C LEU A 506 -15.55 -7.05 10.68
N LEU A 507 -16.29 -6.03 11.10
CA LEU A 507 -17.66 -6.18 11.65
C LEU A 507 -18.61 -6.79 10.62
N ALA A 508 -18.56 -6.34 9.36
CA ALA A 508 -19.35 -6.91 8.27
C ALA A 508 -19.04 -8.40 8.06
N ARG A 509 -17.75 -8.77 8.13
CA ARG A 509 -17.32 -10.17 8.06
C ARG A 509 -17.84 -11.00 9.24
N LEU A 510 -17.85 -10.44 10.45
CA LEU A 510 -18.39 -11.13 11.62
C LEU A 510 -19.91 -11.34 11.50
N ASN A 511 -20.66 -10.30 11.13
CA ASN A 511 -22.11 -10.39 10.88
C ASN A 511 -22.42 -11.46 9.82
N TYR A 512 -21.62 -11.52 8.76
CA TYR A 512 -21.75 -12.55 7.73
C TYR A 512 -21.53 -13.97 8.27
N ILE A 513 -20.52 -14.18 9.12
CA ILE A 513 -20.23 -15.48 9.73
C ILE A 513 -21.33 -15.87 10.74
N MET A 514 -21.91 -14.90 11.44
CA MET A 514 -23.04 -15.13 12.37
C MET A 514 -24.36 -15.46 11.65
N GLY A 515 -24.44 -15.21 10.33
CA GLY A 515 -25.59 -15.52 9.49
C GLY A 515 -26.49 -14.33 9.18
N ASP A 516 -26.17 -13.15 9.70
CA ASP A 516 -26.92 -11.91 9.46
C ASP A 516 -26.48 -11.23 8.16
N TYR A 517 -26.87 -11.82 7.03
CA TYR A 517 -26.46 -11.38 5.70
C TYR A 517 -26.90 -9.95 5.35
N GLN A 518 -28.06 -9.51 5.86
CA GLN A 518 -28.55 -8.15 5.61
C GLN A 518 -27.71 -7.10 6.35
N GLU A 519 -27.40 -7.34 7.62
CA GLU A 519 -26.58 -6.42 8.42
C GLU A 519 -25.11 -6.40 7.95
N ALA A 520 -24.59 -7.54 7.49
CA ALA A 520 -23.29 -7.62 6.84
C ALA A 520 -23.21 -6.72 5.60
N LEU A 521 -24.24 -6.77 4.73
CA LEU A 521 -24.32 -5.92 3.54
C LEU A 521 -24.41 -4.44 3.90
N TYR A 522 -25.24 -4.08 4.90
CA TYR A 522 -25.40 -2.71 5.35
C TYR A 522 -24.11 -2.13 5.96
N THR A 523 -23.43 -2.90 6.81
CA THR A 523 -22.16 -2.49 7.42
C THR A 523 -21.06 -2.35 6.37
N GLN A 524 -20.99 -3.27 5.40
CA GLN A 524 -20.03 -3.18 4.30
C GLN A 524 -20.31 -1.99 3.38
N HIS A 525 -21.59 -1.65 3.15
CA HIS A 525 -21.95 -0.44 2.40
C HIS A 525 -21.43 0.84 3.10
N LYS A 526 -21.47 0.91 4.44
CA LYS A 526 -20.83 2.01 5.18
C LYS A 526 -19.32 2.08 4.93
N ALA A 527 -18.63 0.94 4.90
CA ALA A 527 -17.19 0.87 4.59
C ALA A 527 -16.86 1.34 3.16
N VAL A 528 -17.70 0.98 2.18
CA VAL A 528 -17.57 1.46 0.79
C VAL A 528 -17.75 2.98 0.73
N MET A 529 -18.83 3.52 1.31
CA MET A 529 -19.08 4.96 1.35
C MET A 529 -17.95 5.73 2.03
N MET A 530 -17.37 5.17 3.08
CA MET A 530 -16.19 5.71 3.77
C MET A 530 -14.98 5.79 2.83
N SER A 531 -14.65 4.67 2.19
CA SER A 531 -13.49 4.59 1.30
C SER A 531 -13.63 5.50 0.07
N GLU A 532 -14.81 5.57 -0.53
CA GLU A 532 -15.10 6.46 -1.66
C GLU A 532 -14.89 7.94 -1.31
N ARG A 533 -15.35 8.37 -0.11
CA ARG A 533 -15.26 9.77 0.30
C ARG A 533 -13.87 10.18 0.76
N VAL A 534 -13.15 9.30 1.44
CA VAL A 534 -11.86 9.65 2.04
C VAL A 534 -10.69 9.38 1.08
N LEU A 535 -10.69 8.24 0.38
CA LEU A 535 -9.59 7.82 -0.48
C LEU A 535 -9.88 8.09 -1.97
N GLY A 536 -11.16 8.14 -2.34
CA GLY A 536 -11.63 8.31 -3.71
C GLY A 536 -12.12 7.02 -4.36
N ILE A 537 -12.92 7.17 -5.41
CA ILE A 537 -13.57 6.08 -6.16
C ILE A 537 -12.60 5.20 -6.97
N ASP A 538 -11.40 5.69 -7.25
CA ASP A 538 -10.38 4.99 -8.06
C ASP A 538 -9.20 4.50 -7.20
N HIS A 539 -9.38 4.45 -5.88
CA HIS A 539 -8.37 3.95 -4.94
C HIS A 539 -8.39 2.41 -4.86
N PRO A 540 -7.24 1.72 -4.76
CA PRO A 540 -7.19 0.25 -4.66
C PRO A 540 -7.94 -0.30 -3.44
N GLN A 541 -7.93 0.42 -2.31
CA GLN A 541 -8.73 0.03 -1.13
C GLN A 541 -10.24 0.11 -1.41
N THR A 542 -10.72 1.09 -2.17
CA THR A 542 -12.14 1.14 -2.56
C THR A 542 -12.51 -0.09 -3.40
N ALA A 543 -11.60 -0.56 -4.25
CA ALA A 543 -11.80 -1.80 -4.99
C ALA A 543 -11.83 -3.05 -4.09
N THR A 544 -11.04 -3.12 -3.00
CA THR A 544 -11.17 -4.23 -2.03
C THR A 544 -12.53 -4.20 -1.34
N GLU A 545 -13.07 -3.02 -1.00
CA GLU A 545 -14.39 -2.91 -0.38
C GLU A 545 -15.52 -3.36 -1.33
N TYR A 546 -15.40 -3.10 -2.65
CA TYR A 546 -16.35 -3.62 -3.64
C TYR A 546 -16.32 -5.15 -3.76
N ILE A 547 -15.15 -5.80 -3.59
CA ILE A 547 -15.05 -7.27 -3.62
C ILE A 547 -15.84 -7.88 -2.46
N HIS A 548 -15.67 -7.37 -1.24
CA HIS A 548 -16.42 -7.85 -0.08
C HIS A 548 -17.91 -7.54 -0.22
N MET A 549 -18.28 -6.35 -0.70
CA MET A 549 -19.67 -5.98 -0.93
C MET A 549 -20.33 -6.88 -1.99
N ALA A 550 -19.59 -7.28 -3.03
CA ALA A 550 -20.10 -8.21 -4.03
C ALA A 550 -20.43 -9.59 -3.43
N LEU A 551 -19.57 -10.10 -2.54
CA LEU A 551 -19.82 -11.37 -1.84
C LEU A 551 -21.11 -11.30 -1.00
N TYR A 552 -21.26 -10.25 -0.18
CA TYR A 552 -22.45 -10.09 0.66
C TYR A 552 -23.71 -9.79 -0.17
N SER A 553 -23.57 -9.08 -1.28
CA SER A 553 -24.66 -8.88 -2.25
C SER A 553 -25.12 -10.21 -2.84
N PHE A 554 -24.19 -11.08 -3.22
CA PHE A 554 -24.51 -12.42 -3.73
C PHE A 554 -25.21 -13.26 -2.67
N ALA A 555 -24.73 -13.26 -1.43
CA ALA A 555 -25.35 -13.98 -0.31
C ALA A 555 -26.81 -13.56 -0.03
N ASN A 556 -27.16 -12.29 -0.28
CA ASN A 556 -28.53 -11.79 -0.21
C ASN A 556 -29.38 -12.06 -1.46
N GLY A 557 -28.89 -12.86 -2.42
CA GLY A 557 -29.58 -13.17 -3.67
C GLY A 557 -29.47 -12.09 -4.76
N HIS A 558 -28.75 -11.00 -4.51
CA HIS A 558 -28.55 -9.91 -5.47
C HIS A 558 -27.33 -10.16 -6.36
N SER A 559 -27.40 -11.22 -7.18
CA SER A 559 -26.28 -11.66 -8.01
C SER A 559 -25.88 -10.63 -9.08
N ILE A 560 -26.80 -9.79 -9.59
CA ILE A 560 -26.52 -8.89 -10.73
C ILE A 560 -25.65 -7.74 -10.24
N ASN A 561 -25.99 -7.22 -9.06
CA ASN A 561 -25.24 -6.18 -8.39
C ASN A 561 -23.84 -6.70 -8.02
N ALA A 562 -23.74 -7.94 -7.55
CA ALA A 562 -22.45 -8.57 -7.27
C ALA A 562 -21.52 -8.61 -8.50
N SER A 563 -22.04 -9.02 -9.67
CA SER A 563 -21.25 -9.01 -10.91
C SER A 563 -20.80 -7.60 -11.31
N LYS A 564 -21.70 -6.61 -11.27
CA LYS A 564 -21.37 -5.20 -11.58
C LYS A 564 -20.28 -4.65 -10.66
N LEU A 565 -20.36 -4.94 -9.36
CA LEU A 565 -19.37 -4.52 -8.36
C LEU A 565 -18.00 -5.16 -8.64
N LEU A 566 -17.95 -6.45 -8.95
CA LEU A 566 -16.70 -7.12 -9.31
C LEU A 566 -16.11 -6.60 -10.62
N CYS A 567 -16.93 -6.31 -11.64
CA CYS A 567 -16.44 -5.69 -12.88
C CYS A 567 -15.83 -4.30 -12.61
N ARG A 568 -16.47 -3.49 -11.74
CA ARG A 568 -15.93 -2.19 -11.33
C ARG A 568 -14.63 -2.35 -10.52
N ALA A 569 -14.59 -3.25 -9.56
CA ALA A 569 -13.38 -3.56 -8.78
C ALA A 569 -12.23 -4.01 -9.69
N ARG A 570 -12.53 -4.88 -10.67
CA ARG A 570 -11.57 -5.35 -11.66
C ARG A 570 -11.00 -4.20 -12.47
N TYR A 571 -11.85 -3.28 -12.96
CA TYR A 571 -11.42 -2.11 -13.71
C TYR A 571 -10.45 -1.22 -12.90
N ILE A 572 -10.76 -0.98 -11.63
CA ILE A 572 -9.92 -0.15 -10.75
C ILE A 572 -8.56 -0.82 -10.51
N ILE A 573 -8.54 -2.11 -10.13
CA ILE A 573 -7.28 -2.84 -9.89
C ILE A 573 -6.46 -2.94 -11.18
N LEU A 574 -7.12 -3.14 -12.32
CA LEU A 574 -6.49 -3.08 -13.63
C LEU A 574 -5.82 -1.70 -13.80
N ALA A 575 -6.52 -0.59 -13.58
CA ALA A 575 -5.94 0.75 -13.71
C ALA A 575 -4.77 1.04 -12.74
N CYS A 576 -4.76 0.42 -11.55
CA CYS A 576 -3.71 0.61 -10.54
C CYS A 576 -2.45 -0.22 -10.79
N CYS A 577 -2.59 -1.52 -11.06
CA CYS A 577 -1.51 -2.50 -10.83
C CYS A 577 -1.02 -3.24 -12.08
N GLY A 578 -1.73 -3.17 -13.20
CA GLY A 578 -1.46 -4.05 -14.34
C GLY A 578 -2.34 -5.30 -14.35
N GLU A 579 -2.09 -6.26 -15.24
CA GLU A 579 -2.84 -7.53 -15.28
C GLU A 579 -2.28 -8.61 -14.34
N ASN A 580 -1.03 -8.45 -13.92
CA ASN A 580 -0.26 -9.45 -13.19
C ASN A 580 -0.36 -9.28 -11.67
N HIS A 581 -1.52 -8.90 -11.14
CA HIS A 581 -1.68 -8.72 -9.69
C HIS A 581 -2.52 -9.86 -9.08
N PRO A 582 -2.14 -10.44 -7.91
CA PRO A 582 -2.90 -11.53 -7.28
C PRO A 582 -4.37 -11.20 -7.00
N GLN A 583 -4.69 -9.94 -6.75
CA GLN A 583 -6.07 -9.52 -6.53
C GLN A 583 -6.95 -9.64 -7.79
N ILE A 584 -6.36 -9.55 -9.00
CA ILE A 584 -7.09 -9.80 -10.24
C ILE A 584 -7.51 -11.26 -10.32
N SER A 585 -6.62 -12.18 -9.91
CA SER A 585 -6.95 -13.61 -9.82
C SER A 585 -8.12 -13.86 -8.86
N LEU A 586 -8.13 -13.20 -7.70
CA LEU A 586 -9.25 -13.30 -6.75
C LEU A 586 -10.57 -12.80 -7.35
N ILE A 587 -10.54 -11.63 -8.00
CA ILE A 587 -11.72 -11.04 -8.65
C ILE A 587 -12.22 -11.94 -9.80
N ASP A 588 -11.31 -12.46 -10.63
CA ASP A 588 -11.63 -13.32 -11.77
C ASP A 588 -12.21 -14.67 -11.30
N SER A 589 -11.71 -15.25 -10.20
CA SER A 589 -12.33 -16.43 -9.56
C SER A 589 -13.76 -16.14 -9.07
N ASN A 590 -13.97 -15.01 -8.39
CA ASN A 590 -15.30 -14.61 -7.90
C ASN A 590 -16.27 -14.35 -9.07
N LEU A 591 -15.81 -13.68 -10.13
CA LEU A 591 -16.59 -13.46 -11.36
C LEU A 591 -16.95 -14.79 -12.03
N GLY A 592 -15.99 -15.72 -12.16
CA GLY A 592 -16.22 -17.02 -12.76
C GLY A 592 -17.29 -17.84 -12.02
N LEU A 593 -17.24 -17.85 -10.69
CA LEU A 593 -18.23 -18.51 -9.84
C LEU A 593 -19.63 -17.88 -9.94
N ILE A 594 -19.71 -16.55 -9.92
CA ILE A 594 -20.99 -15.85 -10.05
C ILE A 594 -21.58 -16.06 -11.46
N LEU A 595 -20.79 -15.95 -12.52
CA LEU A 595 -21.23 -16.20 -13.90
C LEU A 595 -21.67 -17.65 -14.11
N GLN A 596 -21.01 -18.61 -13.44
CA GLN A 596 -21.45 -20.01 -13.44
C GLN A 596 -22.87 -20.16 -12.89
N SER A 597 -23.24 -19.42 -11.84
CA SER A 597 -24.61 -19.44 -11.30
C SER A 597 -25.67 -18.89 -12.27
N TYR A 598 -25.26 -18.04 -13.21
CA TYR A 598 -26.12 -17.50 -14.27
C TYR A 598 -26.23 -18.39 -15.52
N GLY A 599 -25.37 -19.40 -15.65
CA GLY A 599 -25.28 -20.23 -16.84
C GLY A 599 -24.44 -19.64 -17.98
N ASP A 600 -23.72 -18.53 -17.77
CA ASP A 600 -22.74 -18.02 -18.74
C ASP A 600 -21.39 -18.72 -18.57
N TYR A 601 -21.34 -19.98 -19.00
CA TYR A 601 -20.17 -20.84 -18.82
C TYR A 601 -18.97 -20.43 -19.68
N GLU A 602 -19.18 -19.78 -20.82
CA GLU A 602 -18.08 -19.39 -21.71
C GLU A 602 -17.25 -18.26 -21.11
N ASN A 603 -17.91 -17.20 -20.60
CA ASN A 603 -17.21 -16.12 -19.95
C ASN A 603 -16.69 -16.54 -18.58
N ALA A 604 -17.43 -17.37 -17.84
CA ALA A 604 -16.96 -17.94 -16.58
C ALA A 604 -15.64 -18.71 -16.74
N LEU A 605 -15.54 -19.53 -17.79
CA LEU A 605 -14.33 -20.30 -18.08
C LEU A 605 -13.15 -19.39 -18.41
N LYS A 606 -13.34 -18.36 -19.24
CA LYS A 606 -12.28 -17.39 -19.58
C LYS A 606 -11.71 -16.69 -18.35
N PHE A 607 -12.56 -16.23 -17.42
CA PHE A 607 -12.10 -15.62 -16.18
C PHE A 607 -11.38 -16.64 -15.28
N MET A 608 -11.91 -17.86 -15.16
CA MET A 608 -11.30 -18.90 -14.33
C MET A 608 -9.94 -19.37 -14.87
N GLU A 609 -9.78 -19.49 -16.20
CA GLU A 609 -8.51 -19.83 -16.84
C GLU A 609 -7.46 -18.74 -16.62
N LYS A 610 -7.86 -17.45 -16.72
CA LYS A 610 -6.96 -16.32 -16.42
C LYS A 610 -6.55 -16.31 -14.94
N SER A 611 -7.50 -16.55 -14.03
CA SER A 611 -7.21 -16.72 -12.59
C SER A 611 -6.23 -17.87 -12.34
N LEU A 612 -6.43 -19.01 -13.01
CA LEU A 612 -5.56 -20.17 -12.90
C LEU A 612 -4.13 -19.87 -13.38
N GLU A 613 -3.97 -19.20 -14.52
CA GLU A 613 -2.66 -18.79 -15.04
C GLU A 613 -1.92 -17.90 -14.04
N LEU A 614 -2.63 -16.93 -13.47
CA LEU A 614 -2.09 -16.04 -12.44
C LEU A 614 -1.72 -16.78 -11.16
N ASN A 615 -2.60 -17.66 -10.65
CA ASN A 615 -2.35 -18.44 -9.44
C ASN A 615 -1.13 -19.37 -9.60
N LYS A 616 -0.94 -19.96 -10.80
CA LYS A 616 0.25 -20.76 -11.11
C LYS A 616 1.54 -19.94 -11.01
N LYS A 617 1.51 -18.68 -11.46
CA LYS A 617 2.67 -17.76 -11.37
C LYS A 617 2.95 -17.32 -9.94
N PHE A 618 1.93 -17.02 -9.12
CA PHE A 618 2.12 -16.48 -7.76
C PHE A 618 2.41 -17.54 -6.70
N TYR A 619 1.56 -18.57 -6.63
CA TYR A 619 1.64 -19.57 -5.56
C TYR A 619 2.48 -20.80 -5.96
N GLY A 620 2.84 -20.90 -7.25
CA GLY A 620 3.55 -22.04 -7.81
C GLY A 620 2.63 -23.22 -8.14
N LEU A 621 3.12 -24.11 -9.02
CA LEU A 621 2.33 -25.19 -9.62
C LEU A 621 1.75 -26.21 -8.61
N LYS A 622 2.36 -26.33 -7.43
CA LYS A 622 1.98 -27.34 -6.41
C LYS A 622 1.17 -26.77 -5.24
N SER A 623 0.71 -25.53 -5.34
CA SER A 623 -0.05 -24.89 -4.24
C SER A 623 -1.51 -25.35 -4.20
N LEU A 624 -2.08 -25.39 -3.00
CA LEU A 624 -3.50 -25.69 -2.76
C LEU A 624 -4.44 -24.72 -3.49
N LYS A 625 -4.05 -23.44 -3.63
CA LYS A 625 -4.86 -22.46 -4.37
C LYS A 625 -4.94 -22.77 -5.86
N VAL A 626 -3.87 -23.34 -6.43
CA VAL A 626 -3.84 -23.80 -7.83
C VAL A 626 -4.69 -25.05 -7.99
N ALA A 627 -4.65 -25.99 -7.05
CA ALA A 627 -5.53 -27.16 -7.04
C ALA A 627 -7.02 -26.75 -7.00
N LEU A 628 -7.37 -25.80 -6.14
CA LEU A 628 -8.73 -25.26 -6.07
C LEU A 628 -9.15 -24.60 -7.40
N SER A 629 -8.26 -23.83 -8.02
CA SER A 629 -8.53 -23.19 -9.31
C SER A 629 -8.77 -24.22 -10.42
N HIS A 630 -7.99 -25.31 -10.45
CA HIS A 630 -8.19 -26.44 -11.37
C HIS A 630 -9.52 -27.15 -11.13
N HIS A 631 -9.86 -27.39 -9.87
CA HIS A 631 -11.14 -27.99 -9.48
C HIS A 631 -12.33 -27.11 -9.91
N LEU A 632 -12.23 -25.79 -9.73
CA LEU A 632 -13.24 -24.84 -10.21
C LEU A 632 -13.35 -24.83 -11.74
N CYS A 633 -12.24 -24.87 -12.47
CA CYS A 633 -12.24 -25.02 -13.93
C CYS A 633 -12.95 -26.29 -14.36
N ALA A 634 -12.68 -27.43 -13.72
CA ALA A 634 -13.29 -28.71 -14.03
C ALA A 634 -14.82 -28.68 -13.83
N ARG A 635 -15.28 -28.03 -12.75
CA ARG A 635 -16.72 -27.84 -12.50
C ARG A 635 -17.39 -27.00 -13.59
N ILE A 636 -16.79 -25.89 -14.00
CA ILE A 636 -17.33 -25.04 -15.08
C ILE A 636 -17.33 -25.79 -16.43
N GLN A 637 -16.25 -26.52 -16.74
CA GLN A 637 -16.13 -27.34 -17.96
C GLN A 637 -17.18 -28.47 -17.99
N SER A 638 -17.46 -29.09 -16.84
CA SER A 638 -18.54 -30.07 -16.68
C SER A 638 -19.92 -29.47 -16.93
N CYS A 639 -20.21 -28.29 -16.37
CA CYS A 639 -21.46 -27.57 -16.66
C CYS A 639 -21.62 -27.18 -18.13
N ARG A 640 -20.50 -26.94 -18.84
CA ARG A 640 -20.48 -26.71 -20.30
C ARG A 640 -20.68 -27.99 -21.12
N GLY A 641 -20.48 -29.17 -20.53
CA GLY A 641 -20.56 -30.48 -21.19
C GLY A 641 -19.24 -30.96 -21.81
N ASP A 642 -18.11 -30.28 -21.57
CA ASP A 642 -16.77 -30.74 -21.99
C ASP A 642 -16.13 -31.59 -20.89
N PHE A 643 -16.58 -32.85 -20.80
CA PHE A 643 -16.08 -33.79 -19.79
C PHE A 643 -14.62 -34.19 -20.00
N ARG A 644 -14.09 -34.12 -21.23
CA ARG A 644 -12.70 -34.50 -21.51
C ARG A 644 -11.72 -33.51 -20.90
N SER A 645 -11.97 -32.22 -21.10
CA SER A 645 -11.17 -31.15 -20.49
C SER A 645 -11.39 -31.10 -18.97
N ALA A 646 -12.63 -31.26 -18.51
CA ALA A 646 -12.95 -31.29 -17.07
C ALA A 646 -12.16 -32.38 -16.32
N LEU A 647 -12.09 -33.57 -16.90
CA LEU A 647 -11.39 -34.71 -16.30
C LEU A 647 -9.87 -34.48 -16.27
N ASN A 648 -9.29 -33.82 -17.28
CA ASN A 648 -7.88 -33.43 -17.24
C ASN A 648 -7.60 -32.40 -16.13
N SER A 649 -8.43 -31.36 -16.04
CA SER A 649 -8.33 -30.32 -15.00
C SER A 649 -8.47 -30.90 -13.59
N GLU A 650 -9.44 -31.80 -13.38
CA GLU A 650 -9.66 -32.44 -12.08
C GLU A 650 -8.54 -33.42 -11.72
N ARG A 651 -7.96 -34.13 -12.69
CA ARG A 651 -6.77 -34.97 -12.46
C ARG A 651 -5.60 -34.15 -11.94
N GLU A 652 -5.35 -32.96 -12.50
CA GLU A 652 -4.29 -32.07 -12.03
C GLU A 652 -4.58 -31.58 -10.59
N ALA A 653 -5.83 -31.21 -10.29
CA ALA A 653 -6.24 -30.84 -8.94
C ALA A 653 -6.01 -31.98 -7.93
N TYR A 654 -6.47 -33.19 -8.26
CA TYR A 654 -6.32 -34.38 -7.41
C TYR A 654 -4.85 -34.72 -7.14
N GLN A 655 -3.99 -34.65 -8.17
CA GLN A 655 -2.56 -34.89 -8.01
C GLN A 655 -1.91 -33.90 -7.01
N ILE A 656 -2.30 -32.63 -7.08
CA ILE A 656 -1.78 -31.61 -6.16
C ILE A 656 -2.32 -31.85 -4.74
N TYR A 657 -3.62 -32.14 -4.58
CA TYR A 657 -4.20 -32.43 -3.27
C TYR A 657 -3.58 -33.67 -2.63
N LYS A 658 -3.42 -34.75 -3.38
CA LYS A 658 -2.75 -35.98 -2.93
C LYS A 658 -1.30 -35.71 -2.49
N LEU A 659 -0.57 -34.87 -3.21
CA LEU A 659 0.82 -34.56 -2.91
C LEU A 659 0.98 -33.67 -1.66
N GLN A 660 0.07 -32.72 -1.42
CA GLN A 660 0.17 -31.75 -0.32
C GLN A 660 -0.54 -32.21 0.96
N LEU A 661 -1.71 -32.84 0.84
CA LEU A 661 -2.60 -33.17 1.97
C LEU A 661 -2.66 -34.67 2.28
N GLY A 662 -2.26 -35.52 1.33
CA GLY A 662 -2.41 -36.97 1.43
C GLY A 662 -3.79 -37.49 1.05
N ASP A 663 -3.97 -38.82 1.11
CA ASP A 663 -5.17 -39.52 0.63
C ASP A 663 -6.37 -39.42 1.61
N GLU A 664 -6.12 -39.21 2.91
CA GLU A 664 -7.15 -39.19 3.96
C GLU A 664 -7.90 -37.85 4.07
N HIS A 665 -7.40 -36.79 3.44
CA HIS A 665 -7.95 -35.44 3.59
C HIS A 665 -9.27 -35.27 2.83
N GLU A 666 -10.23 -34.54 3.42
CA GLU A 666 -11.57 -34.29 2.87
C GLU A 666 -11.55 -33.77 1.43
N ARG A 667 -10.78 -32.70 1.16
CA ARG A 667 -10.58 -32.14 -0.20
C ARG A 667 -10.05 -33.15 -1.23
N THR A 668 -9.17 -34.07 -0.82
CA THR A 668 -8.63 -35.11 -1.72
C THR A 668 -9.73 -36.13 -2.05
N ARG A 669 -10.54 -36.50 -1.06
CA ARG A 669 -11.70 -37.38 -1.24
C ARG A 669 -12.79 -36.74 -2.10
N GLU A 670 -13.11 -35.47 -1.87
CA GLU A 670 -14.04 -34.69 -2.71
C GLU A 670 -13.60 -34.71 -4.17
N SER A 671 -12.33 -34.39 -4.43
CA SER A 671 -11.77 -34.41 -5.78
C SER A 671 -11.80 -35.81 -6.41
N ALA A 672 -11.55 -36.87 -5.63
CA ALA A 672 -11.66 -38.25 -6.10
C ALA A 672 -13.10 -38.64 -6.48
N GLN A 673 -14.09 -38.22 -5.70
CA GLN A 673 -15.51 -38.45 -6.01
C GLN A 673 -15.93 -37.69 -7.27
N VAL A 674 -15.51 -36.44 -7.41
CA VAL A 674 -15.78 -35.63 -8.61
C VAL A 674 -15.15 -36.27 -9.83
N LEU A 675 -13.94 -36.81 -9.72
CA LEU A 675 -13.27 -37.54 -10.80
C LEU A 675 -14.05 -38.81 -11.21
N GLN A 676 -14.55 -39.58 -10.24
CA GLN A 676 -15.41 -40.76 -10.51
C GLN A 676 -16.72 -40.34 -11.22
N HIS A 677 -17.35 -39.28 -10.75
CA HIS A 677 -18.58 -38.79 -11.37
C HIS A 677 -18.34 -38.29 -12.81
N LEU A 678 -17.24 -37.57 -13.06
CA LEU A 678 -16.87 -37.10 -14.40
C LEU A 678 -16.54 -38.26 -15.35
N THR A 679 -15.89 -39.33 -14.89
CA THR A 679 -15.61 -40.50 -15.73
C THR A 679 -16.89 -41.24 -16.12
N GLU A 680 -17.83 -41.42 -15.19
CA GLU A 680 -19.13 -42.02 -15.44
C GLU A 680 -19.92 -41.21 -16.48
N GLN A 681 -19.99 -39.87 -16.31
CA GLN A 681 -20.66 -38.98 -17.25
C GLN A 681 -20.01 -38.98 -18.65
N ALA A 682 -18.68 -38.99 -18.72
CA ALA A 682 -17.95 -39.09 -19.99
C ALA A 682 -18.23 -40.41 -20.73
N VAL A 683 -18.27 -41.53 -20.01
CA VAL A 683 -18.58 -42.85 -20.60
C VAL A 683 -20.03 -42.90 -21.09
N VAL A 684 -20.97 -42.35 -20.32
CA VAL A 684 -22.38 -42.24 -20.73
C VAL A 684 -22.52 -41.38 -21.99
N LEU A 685 -21.82 -40.23 -22.06
CA LEU A 685 -21.82 -39.38 -23.24
C LEU A 685 -21.25 -40.11 -24.47
N GLN A 686 -20.11 -40.81 -24.31
CA GLN A 686 -19.48 -41.55 -25.41
C GLN A 686 -20.35 -42.69 -25.94
N LYS A 687 -21.02 -43.43 -25.03
CA LYS A 687 -22.00 -44.47 -25.42
C LYS A 687 -23.14 -43.86 -26.24
N ARG A 688 -23.71 -42.73 -25.77
CA ARG A 688 -24.76 -41.99 -26.50
C ARG A 688 -24.30 -41.54 -27.89
N MET A 689 -23.10 -40.98 -28.01
CA MET A 689 -22.56 -40.56 -29.31
C MET A 689 -22.45 -41.75 -30.27
N ASN A 690 -21.99 -42.90 -29.78
CA ASN A 690 -21.88 -44.12 -30.57
C ASN A 690 -23.26 -44.68 -30.98
N ASP A 691 -24.27 -44.59 -30.11
CA ASP A 691 -25.63 -45.08 -30.38
C ASP A 691 -26.37 -44.18 -31.40
N VAL A 692 -26.15 -42.85 -31.32
CA VAL A 692 -26.62 -41.89 -32.33
C VAL A 692 -26.00 -42.17 -33.70
N VAL A 693 -24.69 -42.45 -33.75
CA VAL A 693 -24.00 -42.82 -35.01
C VAL A 693 -24.53 -44.15 -35.58
N LYS A 694 -25.02 -45.06 -34.73
CA LYS A 694 -25.61 -46.35 -35.13
C LYS A 694 -27.11 -46.27 -35.49
N GLY A 695 -27.74 -45.11 -35.39
CA GLY A 695 -29.12 -44.87 -35.86
C GLY A 695 -30.23 -45.45 -34.98
N GLN A 696 -29.94 -45.86 -33.73
CA GLN A 696 -30.97 -46.35 -32.79
C GLN A 696 -31.53 -45.18 -31.97
N LEU A 697 -32.64 -44.56 -32.42
CA LEU A 697 -33.40 -43.58 -31.63
C LEU A 697 -34.33 -44.31 -30.64
N LEU A 698 -33.81 -44.70 -29.48
CA LEU A 698 -34.63 -45.05 -28.31
C LEU A 698 -34.65 -43.86 -27.33
N MET A 699 -35.80 -43.66 -26.66
CA MET A 699 -36.07 -42.58 -25.71
C MET A 699 -34.85 -42.24 -24.85
N ILE A 700 -34.33 -41.04 -25.07
CA ILE A 700 -33.07 -40.54 -24.51
C ILE A 700 -33.33 -40.09 -23.06
N PRO A 701 -32.71 -40.70 -22.03
CA PRO A 701 -32.69 -40.09 -20.70
C PRO A 701 -31.87 -38.79 -20.80
N SER A 702 -32.41 -37.64 -20.42
CA SER A 702 -31.72 -36.34 -20.49
C SER A 702 -30.32 -36.40 -19.86
N ILE A 703 -29.27 -35.84 -20.51
CA ILE A 703 -28.04 -35.50 -19.79
C ILE A 703 -28.46 -34.43 -18.79
N THR A 704 -28.54 -34.79 -17.51
CA THR A 704 -28.76 -33.82 -16.44
C THR A 704 -27.46 -33.05 -16.23
N ILE A 705 -27.29 -31.96 -16.99
CA ILE A 705 -26.35 -30.90 -16.64
C ILE A 705 -26.92 -30.27 -15.36
N GLN A 706 -26.45 -30.73 -14.21
CA GLN A 706 -26.86 -30.16 -12.93
C GLN A 706 -26.28 -28.76 -12.83
N GLN A 707 -27.15 -27.75 -12.84
CA GLN A 707 -26.77 -26.40 -12.47
C GLN A 707 -26.32 -26.41 -11.00
N PRO A 708 -25.21 -25.72 -10.65
CA PRO A 708 -24.76 -25.67 -9.27
C PRO A 708 -25.83 -24.97 -8.42
N SER A 709 -26.14 -25.53 -7.26
CA SER A 709 -27.03 -24.88 -6.30
C SER A 709 -26.41 -23.56 -5.83
N PHE A 710 -27.26 -22.59 -5.49
CA PHE A 710 -26.84 -21.31 -4.92
C PHE A 710 -25.91 -21.50 -3.71
N GLN A 711 -26.25 -22.44 -2.83
CA GLN A 711 -25.46 -22.76 -1.64
C GLN A 711 -24.05 -23.26 -1.99
N ASN A 712 -23.91 -24.13 -3.00
CA ASN A 712 -22.60 -24.64 -3.41
C ASN A 712 -21.74 -23.52 -4.02
N VAL A 713 -22.33 -22.57 -4.75
CA VAL A 713 -21.59 -21.43 -5.29
C VAL A 713 -21.15 -20.50 -4.16
N LEU A 714 -22.04 -20.23 -3.20
CA LEU A 714 -21.73 -19.42 -2.02
C LEU A 714 -20.61 -20.03 -1.18
N GLU A 715 -20.63 -21.34 -0.98
CA GLU A 715 -19.58 -22.06 -0.27
C GLU A 715 -18.23 -21.93 -1.00
N MET A 716 -18.19 -22.13 -2.32
CA MET A 716 -16.94 -21.95 -3.08
C MET A 716 -16.46 -20.50 -3.05
N LEU A 717 -17.37 -19.52 -3.11
CA LEU A 717 -17.03 -18.10 -2.96
C LEU A 717 -16.43 -17.83 -1.58
N ASN A 718 -16.97 -18.43 -0.52
CA ASN A 718 -16.42 -18.31 0.84
C ASN A 718 -15.00 -18.89 0.91
N VAL A 719 -14.77 -20.08 0.33
CA VAL A 719 -13.44 -20.70 0.27
C VAL A 719 -12.45 -19.85 -0.51
N VAL A 720 -12.85 -19.32 -1.67
CA VAL A 720 -11.99 -18.45 -2.51
C VAL A 720 -11.62 -17.15 -1.79
N ASN A 721 -12.55 -16.53 -1.07
CA ASN A 721 -12.31 -15.31 -0.30
C ASN A 721 -11.66 -15.58 1.08
N GLY A 722 -11.35 -16.84 1.42
CA GLY A 722 -10.72 -17.19 2.70
C GLY A 722 -11.64 -17.01 3.92
N ILE A 723 -12.95 -17.07 3.73
CA ILE A 723 -13.95 -17.14 4.79
C ILE A 723 -14.22 -18.61 5.07
N LEU A 724 -13.39 -19.21 5.92
CA LEU A 724 -13.65 -20.54 6.44
C LEU A 724 -14.61 -20.40 7.63
N PHE A 725 -15.80 -20.99 7.51
CA PHE A 725 -16.57 -21.30 8.70
C PHE A 725 -15.77 -22.35 9.46
N ILE A 726 -15.24 -21.97 10.63
CA ILE A 726 -15.03 -22.97 11.67
C ILE A 726 -16.41 -23.61 11.81
N GLN A 727 -16.54 -24.93 11.60
CA GLN A 727 -17.78 -25.66 11.88
C GLN A 727 -18.07 -25.52 13.38
N ILE A 728 -18.64 -24.38 13.76
CA ILE A 728 -19.38 -24.21 14.97
C ILE A 728 -20.55 -25.17 14.80
N ARG A 729 -20.70 -26.12 15.73
CA ARG A 729 -21.79 -27.10 15.66
C ARG A 729 -23.09 -26.31 15.56
N GLU A 730 -24.04 -26.74 14.72
CA GLU A 730 -25.34 -26.04 14.58
C GLU A 730 -26.00 -25.75 15.94
N LYS A 731 -25.80 -26.64 16.93
CA LYS A 731 -26.25 -26.45 18.32
C LYS A 731 -25.64 -25.23 19.02
N ASP A 732 -24.37 -24.93 18.79
CA ASP A 732 -23.69 -23.78 19.37
C ASP A 732 -24.15 -22.48 18.68
N LEU A 733 -24.52 -22.55 17.40
CA LEU A 733 -25.07 -21.45 16.61
C LEU A 733 -26.53 -21.14 16.99
N ASP A 734 -27.33 -22.17 17.26
CA ASP A 734 -28.69 -22.02 17.77
C ASP A 734 -28.71 -21.54 19.23
N LEU A 735 -27.78 -22.00 20.07
CA LEU A 735 -27.55 -21.43 21.40
C LEU A 735 -27.13 -19.95 21.31
N LEU A 736 -26.26 -19.60 20.36
CA LEU A 736 -25.85 -18.22 20.11
C LEU A 736 -27.03 -17.35 19.66
N ARG A 737 -27.89 -17.87 18.77
CA ARG A 737 -29.10 -17.18 18.30
C ARG A 737 -30.12 -16.98 19.41
N GLU A 738 -30.34 -18.01 20.24
CA GLU A 738 -31.23 -17.90 21.40
C GLU A 738 -30.71 -16.90 22.44
N GLU A 739 -29.39 -16.81 22.64
CA GLU A 739 -28.80 -15.81 23.53
C GLU A 739 -28.82 -14.39 22.95
N LEU A 740 -28.61 -14.23 21.64
CA LEU A 740 -28.70 -12.94 20.95
C LEU A 740 -30.14 -12.42 20.93
N ALA A 741 -31.12 -13.30 20.71
CA ALA A 741 -32.53 -12.96 20.83
C ALA A 741 -32.86 -12.48 22.26
N LYS A 742 -32.34 -13.15 23.29
CA LYS A 742 -32.53 -12.72 24.69
C LYS A 742 -31.91 -11.35 24.98
N GLN A 743 -30.70 -11.08 24.50
CA GLN A 743 -30.07 -9.76 24.68
C GLN A 743 -30.76 -8.65 23.90
N SER A 744 -31.24 -8.90 22.68
CA SER A 744 -32.01 -7.89 21.93
C SER A 744 -33.32 -7.52 22.65
N ILE A 745 -33.93 -8.49 23.36
CA ILE A 745 -35.10 -8.27 24.19
C ILE A 745 -34.72 -7.50 25.46
N ASP A 746 -33.58 -7.81 26.10
CA ASP A 746 -33.08 -7.08 27.27
C ASP A 746 -32.68 -5.63 26.93
N ASP A 747 -32.07 -5.38 25.77
CA ASP A 747 -31.73 -4.04 25.27
C ASP A 747 -32.99 -3.23 24.93
N GLN A 748 -34.02 -3.87 24.36
CA GLN A 748 -35.32 -3.24 24.14
C GLN A 748 -36.05 -2.96 25.46
N GLN A 749 -35.95 -3.84 26.46
CA GLN A 749 -36.51 -3.62 27.79
C GLN A 749 -35.75 -2.54 28.57
N GLN A 750 -34.43 -2.44 28.42
CA GLN A 750 -33.62 -1.36 28.98
C GLN A 750 -33.93 -0.02 28.29
N GLN A 751 -34.08 0.02 26.96
CA GLN A 751 -34.52 1.24 26.27
C GLN A 751 -35.95 1.64 26.63
N ALA A 752 -36.87 0.67 26.77
CA ALA A 752 -38.23 0.93 27.23
C ALA A 752 -38.25 1.47 28.67
N SER A 753 -37.46 0.90 29.58
CA SER A 753 -37.34 1.40 30.94
C SER A 753 -36.69 2.78 31.03
N ILE A 754 -35.64 3.06 30.25
CA ILE A 754 -35.04 4.41 30.13
C ILE A 754 -36.05 5.42 29.57
N SER A 755 -36.86 5.03 28.57
CA SER A 755 -37.90 5.90 28.01
C SER A 755 -39.00 6.20 29.05
N SER A 756 -39.40 5.20 29.83
CA SER A 756 -40.40 5.37 30.89
C SER A 756 -39.90 6.28 32.02
N ILE A 757 -38.63 6.17 32.41
CA ILE A 757 -37.98 7.05 33.39
C ILE A 757 -37.93 8.50 32.89
N LYS A 758 -37.66 8.73 31.59
CA LYS A 758 -37.71 10.08 31.00
C LYS A 758 -39.12 10.69 31.04
N THR A 759 -40.16 9.93 30.71
CA THR A 759 -41.56 10.42 30.86
C THR A 759 -41.93 10.70 32.31
N ILE A 760 -41.43 9.94 33.28
CA ILE A 760 -41.66 10.20 34.71
C ILE A 760 -40.93 11.47 35.16
N SER A 761 -39.71 11.70 34.67
CA SER A 761 -38.95 12.95 34.88
C SER A 761 -39.70 14.17 34.33
N GLU A 762 -40.18 14.10 33.09
CA GLU A 762 -40.89 15.21 32.43
C GLU A 762 -42.23 15.52 33.11
N THR A 763 -42.96 14.50 33.58
CA THR A 763 -44.20 14.70 34.34
C THR A 763 -43.95 15.25 35.74
N ALA A 764 -42.85 14.87 36.39
CA ALA A 764 -42.43 15.45 37.67
C ALA A 764 -42.01 16.93 37.52
N GLU A 765 -41.30 17.30 36.46
CA GLU A 765 -40.97 18.70 36.15
C GLU A 765 -42.22 19.52 35.82
N GLN A 766 -43.18 18.98 35.09
CA GLN A 766 -44.46 19.65 34.81
C GLN A 766 -45.32 19.82 36.07
N ALA A 767 -45.32 18.84 36.98
CA ALA A 767 -46.02 18.94 38.25
C ALA A 767 -45.36 19.97 39.20
N ALA A 768 -44.02 20.04 39.22
CA ALA A 768 -43.28 21.06 39.96
C ALA A 768 -43.57 22.48 39.42
N ALA A 769 -43.60 22.64 38.09
CA ALA A 769 -43.94 23.91 37.45
C ALA A 769 -45.41 24.34 37.68
N LEU A 770 -46.33 23.40 37.93
CA LEU A 770 -47.71 23.70 38.32
C LEU A 770 -47.83 24.09 39.79
N MET A 771 -47.04 23.48 40.68
CA MET A 771 -47.00 23.86 42.10
C MET A 771 -46.37 25.23 42.33
N ASP A 772 -45.37 25.62 41.53
CA ASP A 772 -44.77 26.96 41.58
C ASP A 772 -45.73 28.06 41.08
N ASN A 773 -46.78 27.71 40.33
CA ASN A 773 -47.82 28.65 39.86
C ASN A 773 -49.02 28.78 40.82
N GLU A 774 -49.11 28.01 41.90
CA GLU A 774 -50.17 28.12 42.91
C GLU A 774 -49.73 28.90 44.18
N VAL A 775 -48.53 29.50 44.19
CA VAL A 775 -47.98 30.24 45.35
C VAL A 775 -47.88 31.76 45.11
N ASP A 776 -48.38 32.29 43.99
CA ASP A 776 -48.50 33.75 43.74
C ASP A 776 -49.95 34.28 43.86
#